data_AF-A0A8T5S5P3-F1
#
_entry.id   AF-A0A8T5S5P3-F1
#
_cell.length_a   1.000
_cell.length_b   1.000
_cell.length_c   1.000
_cell.angle_alpha   90.00
_cell.angle_beta   90.00
_cell.angle_gamma   90.00
#
_symmetry.space_group_name_H-M   'P 1'
#
loop_
_entity.id
_entity.type
_entity.pdbx_description
1 polymer ?
#
loop_
_entity_poly.entity_id
_entity_poly.type
_entity_poly.pdbx_seq_one_letter_code
_entity_poly.pdbx_strand_id
1 'polypeptide(L)'
;MKNQNILNFNSPLGRQESDSSGSPIGVVRMDVSKSYNGVGELLQKYINDSDQESWNKIKSKIDYNYNNLDYALNFLEQSTSFIHQIKEKVGKGQKLLFKPNTVSPTCIDSQTHGPSFGSNVCTDWAFIAALMRWFHEKAGISYYRMMLGEAATALTSAANGFSRNNPEEKVITPEAVLEGKSGDFYGGWGFYFARKYLLESINEGDSENPLNGHEESIKGIYLPPGHVSDKLMVYDLNRIYDDPDKGRECEIPDGVNYKSITLHKVIIGGNSDDPKDMKAYPGSIIINVPKFKVHAIALFTNIIKNLGIGLYPMQYASKGDYKWDYAGPHNTTIVGMKSYIPHQVWVSDIDWTNSLPKKDTEGDYIIKKTGGIIATMVDIIKAVINQGILMFHIVDGIEAINVDHQGGGLRTAEGMVFAGLDPVATDLLYARYMFSNVPLKESLEVKLEGGTADGFPQKVPIAIRDGNSIITDQEYDCPLSRDFTFERAEKRGLGQRSYHVRGHDTLTDSPIISLKGHLGSVKNDNFSDIVTKSLFYDTFKVAWDLQRTAFSYLAVVDELEGTNLMEEFLQFFDEDNDGVVTYEEFGKKGSTTYTLHLAANMVSSSGKDRLSILKEYFKMMSSMYRFRDKQNNPGNHDIMAERSLNTALSIALGISRLAIDIPDPLTPGVIYGKGKWPSFKITQYVATGNLIYGYEFPFSIAFPSLYGNALFYADLTQNGGQYADPIQPDLQAVNKYVSDVTKGEIKPLDFVLYVPSEFSTLAGVKVPNLEITDDPMRMFTASFQNSEEIWS
;
A
#
# COMPACT_ATOMS: atom_id res chain seq x y z
N MET A 1 2.87 -41.63 -1.45
CA MET A 1 4.06 -40.96 -0.92
C MET A 1 5.29 -41.55 -1.59
N LYS A 2 5.78 -40.95 -2.69
CA LYS A 2 7.07 -41.30 -3.29
C LYS A 2 8.06 -40.21 -2.88
N ASN A 3 9.22 -40.61 -2.37
CA ASN A 3 10.36 -39.75 -1.99
C ASN A 3 10.56 -38.61 -2.98
N GLN A 4 10.13 -37.40 -2.64
CA GLN A 4 10.49 -36.18 -3.38
C GLN A 4 11.89 -35.77 -2.95
N ASN A 5 12.89 -36.23 -3.71
CA ASN A 5 14.35 -36.00 -3.58
C ASN A 5 14.75 -34.85 -2.65
N ILE A 6 15.08 -35.17 -1.39
CA ILE A 6 15.81 -34.28 -0.50
C ILE A 6 17.16 -33.99 -1.18
N LEU A 7 17.50 -32.71 -1.36
CA LEU A 7 18.77 -32.33 -1.96
C LEU A 7 19.85 -32.29 -0.87
N ASN A 8 20.97 -32.94 -1.15
CA ASN A 8 22.14 -32.98 -0.28
C ASN A 8 23.23 -32.07 -0.87
N PHE A 9 23.71 -31.08 -0.11
CA PHE A 9 24.65 -30.07 -0.58
C PHE A 9 25.58 -29.59 0.54
N ASN A 10 26.66 -28.89 0.17
CA ASN A 10 27.54 -28.20 1.09
C ASN A 10 27.00 -26.79 1.37
N SER A 11 27.03 -26.37 2.63
CA SER A 11 26.67 -25.03 3.08
C SER A 11 27.66 -24.53 4.14
N PRO A 12 27.52 -23.28 4.63
CA PRO A 12 28.29 -22.81 5.78
C PRO A 12 28.13 -23.66 7.05
N LEU A 13 27.10 -24.52 7.11
CA LEU A 13 26.83 -25.47 8.19
C LEU A 13 27.41 -26.87 7.92
N GLY A 14 28.23 -27.04 6.88
CA GLY A 14 28.71 -28.34 6.42
C GLY A 14 27.76 -29.01 5.43
N ARG A 15 27.81 -30.34 5.33
CA ARG A 15 26.90 -31.12 4.48
C ARG A 15 25.49 -31.07 5.09
N GLN A 16 24.51 -30.58 4.34
CA GLN A 16 23.14 -30.39 4.80
C GLN A 16 22.15 -30.99 3.80
N GLU A 17 20.94 -31.25 4.31
CA GLU A 17 19.76 -31.58 3.54
C GLU A 17 18.86 -30.33 3.42
N SER A 18 18.18 -30.18 2.28
CA SER A 18 17.13 -29.17 2.12
C SER A 18 15.99 -29.38 3.11
N ASP A 19 15.34 -28.30 3.57
CA ASP A 19 14.12 -28.42 4.37
C ASP A 19 13.06 -29.25 3.61
N SER A 20 12.31 -30.08 4.33
CA SER A 20 11.32 -31.00 3.73
C SER A 20 10.01 -31.14 4.53
N SER A 21 9.83 -30.34 5.57
CA SER A 21 8.64 -30.36 6.44
C SER A 21 7.83 -29.06 6.32
N GLY A 22 6.60 -29.07 6.83
CA GLY A 22 5.71 -27.91 6.78
C GLY A 22 5.06 -27.69 5.40
N SER A 23 4.46 -26.52 5.21
CA SER A 23 3.71 -26.17 4.00
C SER A 23 4.66 -26.01 2.79
N PRO A 24 4.39 -26.66 1.64
CA PRO A 24 5.21 -26.51 0.44
C PRO A 24 5.00 -25.13 -0.19
N ILE A 25 6.09 -24.49 -0.59
CA ILE A 25 6.08 -23.20 -1.29
C ILE A 25 6.90 -23.32 -2.58
N GLY A 26 6.28 -22.95 -3.70
CA GLY A 26 6.92 -22.89 -5.01
C GLY A 26 7.52 -21.51 -5.26
N VAL A 27 8.73 -21.46 -5.83
CA VAL A 27 9.46 -20.19 -6.06
C VAL A 27 10.08 -20.15 -7.45
N VAL A 28 10.12 -18.96 -8.04
CA VAL A 28 10.94 -18.69 -9.22
C VAL A 28 11.58 -17.32 -9.12
N ARG A 29 12.85 -17.24 -9.53
CA ARG A 29 13.56 -15.98 -9.71
C ARG A 29 13.77 -15.69 -11.18
N MET A 30 13.33 -14.52 -11.62
CA MET A 30 13.25 -14.07 -13.01
C MET A 30 14.11 -12.83 -13.27
N ASP A 31 14.44 -12.60 -14.53
CA ASP A 31 15.01 -11.34 -15.02
C ASP A 31 13.92 -10.28 -15.12
N VAL A 32 13.98 -9.28 -14.23
CA VAL A 32 13.00 -8.19 -14.15
C VAL A 32 12.86 -7.45 -15.48
N SER A 33 13.96 -7.25 -16.22
CA SER A 33 13.95 -6.52 -17.49
C SER A 33 13.19 -7.26 -18.61
N LYS A 34 13.08 -8.58 -18.51
CA LYS A 34 12.31 -9.43 -19.43
C LYS A 34 10.86 -9.64 -18.99
N SER A 35 10.55 -9.33 -17.73
CA SER A 35 9.20 -9.33 -17.17
C SER A 35 8.44 -8.02 -17.51
N TYR A 36 7.49 -7.60 -16.67
CA TYR A 36 6.60 -6.46 -16.91
C TYR A 36 7.25 -5.08 -16.69
N ASN A 37 8.52 -5.00 -16.29
CA ASN A 37 9.23 -3.73 -16.21
C ASN A 37 9.17 -2.98 -17.55
N GLY A 38 8.78 -1.71 -17.54
CA GLY A 38 8.63 -0.87 -18.74
C GLY A 38 7.36 -1.10 -19.56
N VAL A 39 6.40 -1.94 -19.10
CA VAL A 39 5.15 -2.20 -19.84
C VAL A 39 4.29 -0.95 -19.96
N GLY A 40 4.26 -0.07 -18.96
CA GLY A 40 3.44 1.14 -19.01
C GLY A 40 3.86 2.13 -20.11
N GLU A 41 5.17 2.33 -20.29
CA GLU A 41 5.72 3.18 -21.35
C GLU A 41 5.52 2.57 -22.75
N LEU A 42 5.60 1.24 -22.87
CA LEU A 42 5.26 0.54 -24.10
C LEU A 42 3.76 0.67 -24.41
N LEU A 43 2.92 0.56 -23.39
CA LEU A 43 1.47 0.66 -23.54
C LEU A 43 1.07 2.07 -23.98
N GLN A 44 1.72 3.10 -23.43
CA GLN A 44 1.52 4.48 -23.86
C GLN A 44 1.73 4.67 -25.36
N LYS A 45 2.84 4.16 -25.89
CA LYS A 45 3.14 4.21 -27.34
C LYS A 45 2.11 3.45 -28.15
N TYR A 46 1.69 2.28 -27.67
CA TYR A 46 0.66 1.51 -28.35
C TYR A 46 -0.69 2.26 -28.39
N ILE A 47 -1.12 2.87 -27.30
CA ILE A 47 -2.39 3.62 -27.25
C ILE A 47 -2.31 4.88 -28.13
N ASN A 48 -1.24 5.66 -28.02
CA ASN A 48 -1.12 6.95 -28.69
C ASN A 48 -0.86 6.82 -30.20
N ASP A 49 0.02 5.88 -30.57
CA ASP A 49 0.56 5.80 -31.94
C ASP A 49 0.11 4.55 -32.68
N SER A 50 -0.70 3.68 -32.06
CA SER A 50 -1.01 2.34 -32.56
C SER A 50 0.25 1.51 -32.84
N ASP A 51 1.32 1.70 -32.04
CA ASP A 51 2.62 1.06 -32.24
C ASP A 51 2.58 -0.45 -31.94
N GLN A 52 2.41 -1.23 -33.00
CA GLN A 52 2.35 -2.68 -32.92
C GLN A 52 3.66 -3.33 -32.44
N GLU A 53 4.80 -2.66 -32.62
CA GLU A 53 6.09 -3.16 -32.09
C GLU A 53 6.08 -3.12 -30.56
N SER A 54 5.61 -2.02 -29.96
CA SER A 54 5.43 -1.91 -28.52
C SER A 54 4.46 -2.96 -27.98
N TRP A 55 3.33 -3.21 -28.66
CA TRP A 55 2.42 -4.30 -28.27
C TRP A 55 3.10 -5.67 -28.32
N ASN A 56 3.84 -5.98 -29.39
CA ASN A 56 4.55 -7.26 -29.49
C ASN A 56 5.59 -7.43 -28.38
N LYS A 57 6.30 -6.36 -27.97
CA LYS A 57 7.21 -6.38 -26.82
C LYS A 57 6.47 -6.66 -25.51
N ILE A 58 5.30 -6.06 -25.31
CA ILE A 58 4.43 -6.36 -24.16
C ILE A 58 4.07 -7.85 -24.16
N LYS A 59 3.63 -8.41 -25.29
CA LYS A 59 3.31 -9.85 -25.39
C LYS A 59 4.50 -10.72 -25.02
N SER A 60 5.69 -10.44 -25.55
CA SER A 60 6.91 -11.19 -25.22
C SER A 60 7.24 -11.15 -23.71
N LYS A 61 6.97 -10.03 -23.04
CA LYS A 61 7.13 -9.90 -21.58
C LYS A 61 6.11 -10.74 -20.81
N ILE A 62 4.86 -10.80 -21.27
CA ILE A 62 3.83 -11.66 -20.68
C ILE A 62 4.15 -13.14 -20.94
N ASP A 63 4.60 -13.50 -22.14
CA ASP A 63 5.05 -14.86 -22.48
C ASP A 63 6.22 -15.30 -21.59
N TYR A 64 7.17 -14.40 -21.34
CA TYR A 64 8.28 -14.66 -20.42
C TYR A 64 7.76 -14.98 -19.00
N ASN A 65 6.82 -14.21 -18.48
CA ASN A 65 6.20 -14.50 -17.19
C ASN A 65 5.47 -15.85 -17.19
N TYR A 66 4.63 -16.09 -18.21
CA TYR A 66 3.88 -17.34 -18.37
C TYR A 66 4.80 -18.57 -18.34
N ASN A 67 5.90 -18.53 -19.09
CA ASN A 67 6.84 -19.65 -19.18
C ASN A 67 7.54 -19.92 -17.84
N ASN A 68 7.93 -18.88 -17.11
CA ASN A 68 8.67 -19.03 -15.86
C ASN A 68 7.78 -19.34 -14.65
N LEU A 69 6.48 -18.99 -14.70
CA LEU A 69 5.52 -19.34 -13.65
C LEU A 69 5.43 -20.85 -13.42
N ASP A 70 5.69 -21.67 -14.44
CA ASP A 70 5.65 -23.12 -14.34
C ASP A 70 6.63 -23.66 -13.28
N TYR A 71 7.80 -23.04 -13.10
CA TYR A 71 8.79 -23.47 -12.11
C TYR A 71 8.25 -23.43 -10.68
N ALA A 72 7.45 -22.42 -10.34
CA ALA A 72 6.82 -22.31 -9.02
C ALA A 72 5.57 -23.19 -8.92
N LEU A 73 4.70 -23.15 -9.92
CA LEU A 73 3.37 -23.77 -9.87
C LEU A 73 3.41 -25.30 -10.04
N ASN A 74 4.31 -25.83 -10.86
CA ASN A 74 4.43 -27.27 -11.08
C ASN A 74 4.92 -27.99 -9.81
N PHE A 75 5.87 -27.41 -9.06
CA PHE A 75 6.28 -27.97 -7.77
C PHE A 75 5.11 -28.06 -6.79
N LEU A 76 4.29 -27.00 -6.70
CA LEU A 76 3.12 -27.00 -5.83
C LEU A 76 2.10 -28.04 -6.26
N GLU A 77 1.87 -28.21 -7.56
CA GLU A 77 0.95 -29.23 -8.07
C GLU A 77 1.42 -30.63 -7.70
N GLN A 78 2.72 -30.92 -7.87
CA GLN A 78 3.30 -32.20 -7.48
C GLN A 78 3.21 -32.48 -5.99
N SER A 79 3.18 -31.43 -5.15
CA SER A 79 3.20 -31.53 -3.69
C SER A 79 1.81 -31.52 -3.06
N THR A 80 0.82 -30.91 -3.72
CA THR A 80 -0.52 -30.67 -3.13
C THR A 80 -1.68 -31.11 -4.01
N SER A 81 -1.44 -31.39 -5.29
CA SER A 81 -2.47 -31.71 -6.29
C SER A 81 -3.59 -30.66 -6.34
N PHE A 82 -3.24 -29.37 -6.22
CA PHE A 82 -4.20 -28.28 -6.14
C PHE A 82 -5.06 -28.16 -7.41
N ILE A 83 -4.54 -28.48 -8.59
CA ILE A 83 -5.31 -28.46 -9.85
C ILE A 83 -6.50 -29.41 -9.76
N HIS A 84 -6.32 -30.60 -9.16
CA HIS A 84 -7.42 -31.54 -8.95
C HIS A 84 -8.51 -30.94 -8.05
N GLN A 85 -8.11 -30.33 -6.93
CA GLN A 85 -9.03 -29.68 -5.99
C GLN A 85 -9.80 -28.52 -6.65
N ILE A 86 -9.10 -27.73 -7.48
CA ILE A 86 -9.72 -26.64 -8.25
C ILE A 86 -10.77 -27.21 -9.22
N LYS A 87 -10.42 -28.22 -10.01
CA LYS A 87 -11.33 -28.84 -10.97
C LYS A 87 -12.58 -29.42 -10.32
N GLU A 88 -12.44 -30.04 -9.14
CA GLU A 88 -13.58 -30.57 -8.39
C GLU A 88 -14.57 -29.46 -8.02
N LYS A 89 -14.06 -28.33 -7.50
CA LYS A 89 -14.86 -27.17 -7.10
C LYS A 89 -15.48 -26.45 -8.30
N VAL A 90 -14.73 -26.29 -9.40
CA VAL A 90 -15.26 -25.76 -10.67
C VAL A 90 -16.37 -26.64 -11.24
N GLY A 91 -16.23 -27.97 -11.12
CA GLY A 91 -17.26 -28.94 -11.50
C GLY A 91 -18.56 -28.79 -10.71
N LYS A 92 -18.49 -28.25 -9.48
CA LYS A 92 -19.66 -27.90 -8.64
C LYS A 92 -20.23 -26.51 -8.94
N GLY A 93 -19.68 -25.80 -9.92
CA GLY A 93 -20.14 -24.48 -10.36
C GLY A 93 -19.35 -23.30 -9.82
N GLN A 94 -18.39 -23.51 -8.90
CA GLN A 94 -17.54 -22.42 -8.41
C GLN A 94 -16.68 -21.82 -9.52
N LYS A 95 -16.31 -20.55 -9.37
CA LYS A 95 -15.42 -19.85 -10.31
C LYS A 95 -14.11 -19.43 -9.65
N LEU A 96 -13.04 -19.35 -10.44
CA LEU A 96 -11.76 -18.83 -9.99
C LEU A 96 -11.86 -17.30 -9.93
N LEU A 97 -11.84 -16.75 -8.72
CA LEU A 97 -11.80 -15.32 -8.48
C LEU A 97 -10.35 -14.86 -8.40
N PHE A 98 -9.84 -14.27 -9.47
CA PHE A 98 -8.56 -13.59 -9.46
C PHE A 98 -8.71 -12.27 -8.71
N LYS A 99 -7.95 -12.15 -7.62
CA LYS A 99 -7.95 -11.01 -6.73
C LYS A 99 -6.56 -10.37 -6.71
N PRO A 100 -6.25 -9.47 -7.66
CA PRO A 100 -5.04 -8.66 -7.59
C PRO A 100 -5.06 -7.71 -6.39
N ASN A 101 -3.96 -7.02 -6.14
CA ASN A 101 -3.96 -5.83 -5.28
C ASN A 101 -4.04 -4.58 -6.16
N THR A 102 -5.17 -3.88 -6.20
CA THR A 102 -5.32 -2.64 -7.01
C THR A 102 -5.69 -1.42 -6.17
N VAL A 103 -5.04 -1.26 -5.02
CA VAL A 103 -5.38 -0.23 -3.99
C VAL A 103 -5.61 1.17 -4.58
N SER A 104 -4.81 1.56 -5.57
CA SER A 104 -4.96 2.77 -6.37
C SER A 104 -5.02 2.40 -7.86
N PRO A 105 -6.22 2.21 -8.43
CA PRO A 105 -6.35 1.60 -9.75
C PRO A 105 -5.98 2.55 -10.91
N THR A 106 -5.46 3.75 -10.65
CA THR A 106 -5.02 4.71 -11.67
C THR A 106 -3.61 4.37 -12.17
N CYS A 107 -3.47 3.28 -12.93
CA CYS A 107 -2.17 2.83 -13.47
C CYS A 107 -1.87 3.42 -14.85
N ILE A 108 -2.90 3.57 -15.68
CA ILE A 108 -2.91 4.26 -16.96
C ILE A 108 -3.47 5.66 -16.70
N ASP A 109 -2.66 6.67 -16.98
CA ASP A 109 -3.07 8.06 -16.93
C ASP A 109 -4.09 8.35 -18.04
N SER A 110 -5.23 8.98 -17.71
CA SER A 110 -6.31 9.14 -18.68
C SER A 110 -6.08 10.23 -19.74
N GLN A 111 -4.96 10.96 -19.66
CA GLN A 111 -4.66 12.06 -20.57
C GLN A 111 -3.40 11.76 -21.40
N THR A 112 -2.34 11.31 -20.74
CA THR A 112 -1.07 10.97 -21.37
C THR A 112 -1.03 9.52 -21.85
N HIS A 113 -1.91 8.67 -21.32
CA HIS A 113 -1.91 7.21 -21.47
C HIS A 113 -0.65 6.52 -20.95
N GLY A 114 0.20 7.27 -20.25
CA GLY A 114 1.43 6.79 -19.62
C GLY A 114 1.21 6.14 -18.26
N PRO A 115 2.27 5.62 -17.63
CA PRO A 115 2.25 5.19 -16.25
C PRO A 115 1.83 6.32 -15.32
N SER A 116 0.88 6.05 -14.42
CA SER A 116 0.45 6.96 -13.35
C SER A 116 0.77 6.37 -11.97
N PHE A 117 0.43 7.08 -10.88
CA PHE A 117 0.78 6.71 -9.50
C PHE A 117 0.38 5.27 -9.13
N GLY A 118 -0.76 4.79 -9.61
CA GLY A 118 -1.24 3.43 -9.37
C GLY A 118 -0.29 2.35 -9.90
N SER A 119 0.45 2.64 -10.97
CA SER A 119 1.38 1.69 -11.58
C SER A 119 2.51 1.29 -10.63
N ASN A 120 2.85 2.14 -9.65
CA ASN A 120 3.86 1.87 -8.66
C ASN A 120 3.39 1.00 -7.50
N VAL A 121 2.09 0.77 -7.32
CA VAL A 121 1.57 0.16 -6.08
C VAL A 121 0.66 -1.03 -6.33
N CYS A 122 0.15 -1.19 -7.54
CA CYS A 122 -0.76 -2.27 -7.90
C CYS A 122 -0.02 -3.51 -8.42
N THR A 123 -0.65 -4.66 -8.30
CA THR A 123 -0.26 -5.86 -9.05
C THR A 123 -0.37 -5.55 -10.53
N ASP A 124 0.65 -5.89 -11.32
CA ASP A 124 0.66 -5.56 -12.74
C ASP A 124 -0.38 -6.41 -13.53
N TRP A 125 -1.15 -5.79 -14.42
CA TRP A 125 -2.16 -6.49 -15.21
C TRP A 125 -1.52 -7.50 -16.18
N ALA A 126 -0.28 -7.26 -16.64
CA ALA A 126 0.45 -8.18 -17.50
C ALA A 126 0.84 -9.46 -16.75
N PHE A 127 1.09 -9.37 -15.43
CA PHE A 127 1.29 -10.54 -14.58
C PHE A 127 0.00 -11.37 -14.42
N ILE A 128 -1.14 -10.70 -14.28
CA ILE A 128 -2.47 -11.36 -14.22
C ILE A 128 -2.79 -12.07 -15.54
N ALA A 129 -2.46 -11.45 -16.68
CA ALA A 129 -2.62 -12.07 -17.99
C ALA A 129 -1.80 -13.38 -18.10
N ALA A 130 -0.54 -13.38 -17.66
CA ALA A 130 0.29 -14.58 -17.65
C ALA A 130 -0.30 -15.69 -16.77
N LEU A 131 -0.80 -15.34 -15.58
CA LEU A 131 -1.42 -16.30 -14.65
C LEU A 131 -2.72 -16.88 -15.19
N MET A 132 -3.62 -16.06 -15.72
CA MET A 132 -4.87 -16.53 -16.31
C MET A 132 -4.60 -17.50 -17.48
N ARG A 133 -3.62 -17.18 -18.34
CA ARG A 133 -3.17 -18.09 -19.40
C ARG A 133 -2.63 -19.40 -18.85
N TRP A 134 -1.83 -19.37 -17.77
CA TRP A 134 -1.32 -20.58 -17.14
C TRP A 134 -2.46 -21.48 -16.62
N PHE A 135 -3.45 -20.93 -15.91
CA PHE A 135 -4.60 -21.71 -15.46
C PHE A 135 -5.45 -22.24 -16.62
N HIS A 136 -5.55 -21.50 -17.71
CA HIS A 136 -6.25 -21.94 -18.90
C HIS A 136 -5.54 -23.12 -19.57
N GLU A 137 -4.26 -22.96 -19.95
CA GLU A 137 -3.54 -23.96 -20.73
C GLU A 137 -3.05 -25.15 -19.90
N LYS A 138 -2.55 -24.91 -18.68
CA LYS A 138 -1.94 -25.95 -17.84
C LYS A 138 -2.94 -26.61 -16.92
N ALA A 139 -3.85 -25.84 -16.34
CA ALA A 139 -4.91 -26.38 -15.49
C ALA A 139 -6.19 -26.72 -16.27
N GLY A 140 -6.32 -26.34 -17.55
CA GLY A 140 -7.49 -26.69 -18.37
C GLY A 140 -8.79 -26.04 -17.88
N ILE A 141 -8.70 -24.80 -17.39
CA ILE A 141 -9.84 -24.04 -16.88
C ILE A 141 -10.24 -22.98 -17.92
N SER A 142 -11.48 -23.01 -18.39
CA SER A 142 -11.98 -21.98 -19.30
C SER A 142 -12.02 -20.58 -18.69
N TYR A 143 -11.77 -19.54 -19.49
CA TYR A 143 -11.81 -18.15 -19.05
C TYR A 143 -13.17 -17.73 -18.50
N TYR A 144 -14.29 -18.27 -19.01
CA TYR A 144 -15.63 -17.97 -18.45
C TYR A 144 -15.87 -18.58 -17.05
N ARG A 145 -15.01 -19.52 -16.63
CA ARG A 145 -14.96 -20.08 -15.27
C ARG A 145 -14.02 -19.27 -14.37
N MET A 146 -13.36 -18.25 -14.91
CA MET A 146 -12.58 -17.27 -14.18
C MET A 146 -13.37 -15.97 -14.06
N MET A 147 -13.00 -15.15 -13.09
CA MET A 147 -13.52 -13.80 -12.87
C MET A 147 -12.45 -12.97 -12.20
N LEU A 148 -12.48 -11.66 -12.44
CA LEU A 148 -11.71 -10.69 -11.67
C LEU A 148 -12.63 -10.11 -10.59
N GLY A 149 -12.14 -9.91 -9.37
CA GLY A 149 -12.87 -9.10 -8.41
C GLY A 149 -11.96 -8.42 -7.43
N GLU A 150 -12.27 -7.17 -7.14
CA GLU A 150 -11.48 -6.37 -6.23
C GLU A 150 -12.29 -5.33 -5.45
N ALA A 151 -11.88 -5.09 -4.19
CA ALA A 151 -12.41 -4.08 -3.28
C ALA A 151 -11.37 -2.97 -3.05
N ALA A 152 -10.89 -2.37 -4.16
CA ALA A 152 -9.88 -1.32 -4.15
C ALA A 152 -10.39 -0.05 -3.48
N THR A 153 -9.53 0.60 -2.70
CA THR A 153 -9.92 1.75 -1.87
C THR A 153 -10.29 2.98 -2.69
N ALA A 154 -9.50 3.31 -3.70
CA ALA A 154 -9.74 4.51 -4.51
C ALA A 154 -10.67 4.28 -5.71
N LEU A 155 -11.31 3.12 -5.83
CA LEU A 155 -12.02 2.71 -7.05
C LEU A 155 -13.20 3.64 -7.40
N THR A 156 -14.07 3.89 -6.43
CA THR A 156 -15.24 4.77 -6.61
C THR A 156 -14.82 6.21 -6.87
N SER A 157 -13.77 6.69 -6.21
CA SER A 157 -13.23 8.01 -6.45
C SER A 157 -12.68 8.14 -7.87
N ALA A 158 -11.85 7.20 -8.31
CA ALA A 158 -11.29 7.16 -9.65
C ALA A 158 -12.38 7.12 -10.72
N ALA A 159 -13.41 6.29 -10.55
CA ALA A 159 -14.54 6.20 -11.48
C ALA A 159 -15.26 7.55 -11.65
N ASN A 160 -15.53 8.25 -10.55
CA ASN A 160 -16.17 9.56 -10.59
C ASN A 160 -15.24 10.64 -11.18
N GLY A 161 -13.95 10.62 -10.84
CA GLY A 161 -12.95 11.51 -11.43
C GLY A 161 -12.83 11.35 -12.94
N PHE A 162 -12.76 10.10 -13.42
CA PHE A 162 -12.70 9.78 -14.84
C PHE A 162 -14.01 10.11 -15.57
N SER A 163 -15.17 9.87 -14.98
CA SER A 163 -16.46 10.27 -15.58
C SER A 163 -16.52 11.76 -15.89
N ARG A 164 -15.97 12.60 -15.01
CA ARG A 164 -15.94 14.07 -15.19
C ARG A 164 -14.88 14.52 -16.20
N ASN A 165 -13.78 13.78 -16.32
CA ASN A 165 -12.71 14.10 -17.25
C ASN A 165 -12.88 13.39 -18.60
N ASN A 166 -13.91 12.57 -18.78
CA ASN A 166 -14.16 11.84 -20.01
C ASN A 166 -14.63 12.81 -21.11
N PRO A 167 -13.88 12.99 -22.22
CA PRO A 167 -14.26 13.91 -23.29
C PRO A 167 -15.59 13.57 -23.96
N GLU A 168 -16.02 12.30 -23.90
CA GLU A 168 -17.31 11.87 -24.45
C GLU A 168 -18.49 12.10 -23.49
N GLU A 169 -18.25 12.67 -22.30
CA GLU A 169 -19.25 12.89 -21.24
C GLU A 169 -19.98 11.61 -20.79
N LYS A 170 -19.38 10.44 -21.06
CA LYS A 170 -19.91 9.14 -20.63
C LYS A 170 -19.42 8.79 -19.23
N VAL A 171 -20.33 8.21 -18.45
CA VAL A 171 -20.02 7.67 -17.12
C VAL A 171 -19.02 6.53 -17.25
N ILE A 172 -17.97 6.59 -16.43
CA ILE A 172 -16.98 5.52 -16.22
C ILE A 172 -17.37 4.80 -14.93
N THR A 173 -17.70 3.51 -15.04
CA THR A 173 -18.06 2.67 -13.89
C THR A 173 -16.82 2.21 -13.10
N PRO A 174 -16.96 1.79 -11.83
CA PRO A 174 -15.88 1.15 -11.08
C PRO A 174 -15.22 -0.01 -11.83
N GLU A 175 -16.02 -0.87 -12.48
CA GLU A 175 -15.51 -1.97 -13.27
C GLU A 175 -14.78 -1.49 -14.54
N ALA A 176 -15.24 -0.39 -15.18
CA ALA A 176 -14.53 0.25 -16.30
C ALA A 176 -13.14 0.77 -15.89
N VAL A 177 -12.96 1.23 -14.65
CA VAL A 177 -11.65 1.62 -14.12
C VAL A 177 -10.72 0.41 -14.05
N LEU A 178 -11.21 -0.76 -13.65
CA LEU A 178 -10.39 -1.98 -13.64
C LEU A 178 -10.07 -2.45 -15.07
N GLU A 179 -11.04 -2.37 -15.98
CA GLU A 179 -10.82 -2.63 -17.41
C GLU A 179 -9.75 -1.70 -17.99
N GLY A 180 -9.71 -0.42 -17.59
CA GLY A 180 -8.72 0.54 -18.07
C GLY A 180 -9.00 1.09 -19.48
N LYS A 181 -10.09 0.64 -20.11
CA LYS A 181 -10.61 1.09 -21.40
C LYS A 181 -12.14 1.05 -21.40
N SER A 182 -12.79 2.10 -21.91
CA SER A 182 -14.25 2.17 -22.09
C SER A 182 -14.60 3.02 -23.30
N GLY A 183 -15.05 2.42 -24.41
CA GLY A 183 -15.15 3.15 -25.68
C GLY A 183 -13.76 3.64 -26.11
N ASP A 184 -13.60 4.91 -26.47
CA ASP A 184 -12.29 5.48 -26.82
C ASP A 184 -11.55 6.06 -25.60
N PHE A 185 -12.16 6.03 -24.41
CA PHE A 185 -11.52 6.43 -23.16
C PHE A 185 -10.53 5.36 -22.67
N TYR A 186 -9.32 5.79 -22.32
CA TYR A 186 -8.31 4.99 -21.62
C TYR A 186 -8.01 5.62 -20.27
N GLY A 187 -7.85 4.80 -19.23
CA GLY A 187 -7.56 5.25 -17.88
C GLY A 187 -8.00 4.24 -16.84
N GLY A 188 -7.14 3.96 -15.86
CA GLY A 188 -7.39 2.92 -14.86
C GLY A 188 -6.33 1.82 -14.85
N TRP A 189 -6.68 0.57 -14.53
CA TRP A 189 -5.68 -0.46 -14.23
C TRP A 189 -5.13 -1.14 -15.49
N GLY A 190 -6.01 -1.61 -16.38
CA GLY A 190 -5.62 -2.17 -17.69
C GLY A 190 -6.05 -3.61 -17.97
N PHE A 191 -7.09 -4.13 -17.30
CA PHE A 191 -7.55 -5.51 -17.52
C PHE A 191 -8.02 -5.79 -18.96
N TYR A 192 -8.50 -4.78 -19.69
CA TYR A 192 -8.81 -4.89 -21.11
C TYR A 192 -7.61 -5.40 -21.93
N PHE A 193 -6.40 -4.91 -21.62
CA PHE A 193 -5.19 -5.34 -22.30
C PHE A 193 -4.78 -6.77 -21.93
N ALA A 194 -5.08 -7.21 -20.70
CA ALA A 194 -4.97 -8.62 -20.35
C ALA A 194 -5.90 -9.48 -21.23
N ARG A 195 -7.18 -9.11 -21.35
CA ARG A 195 -8.14 -9.83 -22.22
C ARG A 195 -7.68 -9.86 -23.68
N LYS A 196 -7.19 -8.74 -24.20
CA LYS A 196 -6.66 -8.64 -25.57
C LYS A 196 -5.49 -9.59 -25.79
N TYR A 197 -4.52 -9.62 -24.88
CA TYR A 197 -3.41 -10.57 -24.94
C TYR A 197 -3.90 -12.02 -24.90
N LEU A 198 -4.82 -12.34 -23.97
CA LEU A 198 -5.36 -13.68 -23.82
C LEU A 198 -6.04 -14.15 -25.10
N LEU A 199 -6.86 -13.30 -25.73
CA LEU A 199 -7.52 -13.60 -27.01
C LEU A 199 -6.51 -13.87 -28.13
N GLU A 200 -5.45 -13.05 -28.23
CA GLU A 200 -4.39 -13.23 -29.22
C GLU A 200 -3.49 -14.45 -28.95
N SER A 201 -3.56 -15.02 -27.74
CA SER A 201 -2.77 -16.19 -27.32
C SER A 201 -3.56 -17.49 -27.33
N ILE A 202 -4.82 -17.47 -27.78
CA ILE A 202 -5.66 -18.66 -27.86
C ILE A 202 -5.08 -19.65 -28.87
N ASN A 203 -5.10 -20.93 -28.51
CA ASN A 203 -4.66 -22.01 -29.40
C ASN A 203 -5.59 -22.14 -30.61
N GLU A 204 -5.04 -22.47 -31.77
CA GLU A 204 -5.82 -22.68 -32.99
C GLU A 204 -6.91 -23.75 -32.77
N GLY A 205 -8.16 -23.39 -33.04
CA GLY A 205 -9.33 -24.27 -32.89
C GLY A 205 -10.10 -24.14 -31.58
N ASP A 206 -9.62 -23.37 -30.61
CA ASP A 206 -10.39 -23.01 -29.42
C ASP A 206 -11.38 -21.86 -29.72
N SER A 207 -12.61 -21.99 -29.21
CA SER A 207 -13.72 -21.06 -29.41
C SER A 207 -13.89 -20.05 -28.26
N GLU A 208 -13.05 -20.11 -27.23
CA GLU A 208 -13.12 -19.17 -26.13
C GLU A 208 -12.88 -17.73 -26.56
N ASN A 209 -13.51 -16.79 -25.85
CA ASN A 209 -13.31 -15.37 -26.08
C ASN A 209 -13.20 -14.62 -24.74
N PRO A 210 -12.00 -14.34 -24.24
CA PRO A 210 -11.81 -13.61 -22.98
C PRO A 210 -12.23 -12.14 -23.06
N LEU A 211 -12.59 -11.59 -24.22
CA LEU A 211 -13.26 -10.29 -24.32
C LEU A 211 -14.74 -10.34 -23.92
N ASN A 212 -15.39 -11.51 -23.93
CA ASN A 212 -16.76 -11.64 -23.45
C ASN A 212 -16.84 -11.25 -21.96
N GLY A 213 -17.74 -10.33 -21.62
CA GLY A 213 -17.83 -9.71 -20.29
C GLY A 213 -17.32 -8.28 -20.22
N HIS A 214 -16.55 -7.82 -21.21
CA HIS A 214 -16.04 -6.44 -21.25
C HIS A 214 -17.18 -5.41 -21.36
N GLU A 215 -18.15 -5.65 -22.25
CA GLU A 215 -19.31 -4.77 -22.44
C GLU A 215 -20.17 -4.65 -21.17
N GLU A 216 -20.36 -5.76 -20.45
CA GLU A 216 -21.03 -5.75 -19.16
C GLU A 216 -20.26 -4.94 -18.12
N SER A 217 -18.93 -5.10 -18.07
CA SER A 217 -18.05 -4.40 -17.14
C SER A 217 -18.10 -2.89 -17.36
N ILE A 218 -17.93 -2.41 -18.60
CA ILE A 218 -17.94 -0.96 -18.88
C ILE A 218 -19.32 -0.31 -18.68
N LYS A 219 -20.40 -1.10 -18.76
CA LYS A 219 -21.77 -0.64 -18.47
C LYS A 219 -22.17 -0.81 -17.00
N GLY A 220 -21.32 -1.43 -16.17
CA GLY A 220 -21.64 -1.75 -14.77
C GLY A 220 -22.80 -2.74 -14.64
N ILE A 221 -22.98 -3.62 -15.63
CA ILE A 221 -24.01 -4.65 -15.62
C ILE A 221 -23.55 -5.79 -14.72
N TYR A 222 -24.26 -5.95 -13.61
CA TYR A 222 -23.99 -7.00 -12.65
C TYR A 222 -24.73 -8.29 -13.01
N LEU A 223 -24.00 -9.40 -13.10
CA LEU A 223 -24.55 -10.75 -13.28
C LEU A 223 -24.01 -11.68 -12.17
N PRO A 224 -24.88 -12.35 -11.39
CA PRO A 224 -24.43 -13.35 -10.42
C PRO A 224 -23.57 -14.44 -11.09
N PRO A 225 -22.45 -14.88 -10.49
CA PRO A 225 -21.50 -15.80 -11.13
C PRO A 225 -22.15 -17.09 -11.66
N GLY A 226 -23.14 -17.64 -10.96
CA GLY A 226 -23.84 -18.86 -11.36
C GLY A 226 -24.75 -18.71 -12.58
N HIS A 227 -25.05 -17.48 -13.01
CA HIS A 227 -25.83 -17.18 -14.21
C HIS A 227 -24.95 -16.91 -15.45
N VAL A 228 -23.62 -16.92 -15.28
CA VAL A 228 -22.67 -16.58 -16.35
C VAL A 228 -22.05 -17.85 -16.93
N SER A 229 -22.31 -18.14 -18.20
CA SER A 229 -21.86 -19.36 -18.88
C SER A 229 -20.78 -19.15 -19.96
N ASP A 230 -20.48 -17.90 -20.34
CA ASP A 230 -19.67 -17.59 -21.52
C ASP A 230 -18.84 -16.30 -21.40
N LYS A 231 -18.80 -15.68 -20.21
CA LYS A 231 -18.13 -14.39 -19.97
C LYS A 231 -17.13 -14.46 -18.83
N LEU A 232 -16.00 -13.78 -19.01
CA LEU A 232 -15.03 -13.45 -17.98
C LEU A 232 -15.45 -12.12 -17.35
N MET A 233 -16.06 -12.18 -16.15
CA MET A 233 -16.65 -10.99 -15.50
C MET A 233 -15.65 -10.26 -14.60
N VAL A 234 -15.87 -8.96 -14.42
CA VAL A 234 -15.25 -8.13 -13.40
C VAL A 234 -16.29 -7.78 -12.33
N TYR A 235 -15.91 -7.85 -11.05
CA TYR A 235 -16.77 -7.49 -9.93
C TYR A 235 -16.11 -6.44 -9.03
N ASP A 236 -16.78 -5.30 -8.81
CA ASP A 236 -16.46 -4.40 -7.70
C ASP A 236 -16.95 -5.01 -6.38
N LEU A 237 -16.02 -5.54 -5.61
CA LEU A 237 -16.32 -6.19 -4.33
C LEU A 237 -16.63 -5.17 -3.22
N ASN A 238 -16.48 -3.86 -3.46
CA ASN A 238 -16.91 -2.83 -2.52
C ASN A 238 -18.43 -2.64 -2.49
N ARG A 239 -19.10 -2.89 -3.61
CA ARG A 239 -20.43 -2.37 -3.90
C ARG A 239 -21.54 -3.36 -3.56
N ILE A 240 -22.11 -3.22 -2.36
CA ILE A 240 -23.30 -3.98 -1.91
C ILE A 240 -24.52 -3.08 -1.78
N TYR A 241 -24.34 -1.78 -1.53
CA TYR A 241 -25.43 -0.86 -1.16
C TYR A 241 -26.59 -0.76 -2.15
N ASP A 242 -26.35 -1.01 -3.44
CA ASP A 242 -27.34 -0.87 -4.49
C ASP A 242 -28.25 -2.10 -4.63
N ASP A 243 -27.79 -3.25 -4.13
CA ASP A 243 -28.53 -4.50 -4.07
C ASP A 243 -28.09 -5.30 -2.84
N PRO A 244 -28.85 -5.25 -1.73
CA PRO A 244 -28.54 -5.97 -0.50
C PRO A 244 -28.37 -7.48 -0.70
N ASP A 245 -28.97 -8.07 -1.73
CA ASP A 245 -28.86 -9.51 -2.02
C ASP A 245 -27.46 -9.90 -2.52
N LYS A 246 -26.59 -8.93 -2.85
CA LYS A 246 -25.17 -9.15 -3.13
C LYS A 246 -24.35 -9.46 -1.87
N GLY A 247 -24.83 -9.07 -0.69
CA GLY A 247 -24.14 -9.27 0.58
C GLY A 247 -24.68 -10.46 1.36
N ARG A 248 -23.81 -11.12 2.15
CA ARG A 248 -24.22 -12.09 3.16
C ARG A 248 -23.36 -11.95 4.41
N GLU A 249 -24.02 -11.91 5.55
CA GLU A 249 -23.37 -11.89 6.86
C GLU A 249 -22.74 -13.26 7.16
N CYS A 250 -21.49 -13.25 7.61
CA CYS A 250 -20.69 -14.42 7.93
C CYS A 250 -20.25 -14.36 9.39
N GLU A 251 -20.61 -15.38 10.18
CA GLU A 251 -20.22 -15.48 11.58
C GLU A 251 -18.73 -15.83 11.77
N ILE A 252 -18.16 -15.29 12.84
CA ILE A 252 -16.78 -15.51 13.28
C ILE A 252 -16.82 -15.83 14.78
N PRO A 253 -17.06 -17.10 15.16
CA PRO A 253 -17.30 -17.48 16.56
C PRO A 253 -16.19 -17.00 17.52
N ASP A 254 -14.94 -17.14 17.10
CA ASP A 254 -13.74 -16.75 17.84
C ASP A 254 -13.21 -15.35 17.43
N GLY A 255 -14.03 -14.53 16.77
CA GLY A 255 -13.63 -13.22 16.26
C GLY A 255 -13.32 -12.21 17.36
N VAL A 256 -12.30 -11.37 17.11
CA VAL A 256 -11.72 -10.45 18.10
C VAL A 256 -12.32 -9.06 17.96
N ASN A 257 -12.26 -8.48 16.75
CA ASN A 257 -12.89 -7.19 16.43
C ASN A 257 -14.35 -7.38 16.01
N TYR A 258 -14.65 -8.49 15.33
CA TYR A 258 -15.97 -8.75 14.76
C TYR A 258 -16.49 -10.12 15.16
N LYS A 259 -17.77 -10.19 15.54
CA LYS A 259 -18.49 -11.47 15.71
C LYS A 259 -19.13 -11.95 14.41
N SER A 260 -19.38 -11.03 13.49
CA SER A 260 -19.84 -11.29 12.14
C SER A 260 -19.41 -10.15 11.22
N ILE A 261 -19.30 -10.44 9.92
CA ILE A 261 -18.97 -9.47 8.86
C ILE A 261 -19.86 -9.74 7.65
N THR A 262 -20.38 -8.68 7.03
CA THR A 262 -21.03 -8.80 5.71
C THR A 262 -19.99 -8.81 4.61
N LEU A 263 -20.00 -9.86 3.79
CA LEU A 263 -19.10 -10.05 2.65
C LEU A 263 -19.90 -10.20 1.34
N HIS A 264 -19.25 -9.89 0.23
CA HIS A 264 -19.85 -10.02 -1.10
C HIS A 264 -20.03 -11.51 -1.48
N LYS A 265 -21.24 -11.93 -1.89
CA LYS A 265 -21.58 -13.33 -2.22
C LYS A 265 -20.79 -13.92 -3.40
N VAL A 266 -20.25 -13.09 -4.29
CA VAL A 266 -19.26 -13.54 -5.30
C VAL A 266 -18.08 -14.27 -4.65
N ILE A 267 -17.67 -13.85 -3.44
CA ILE A 267 -16.56 -14.46 -2.70
C ILE A 267 -17.05 -15.74 -2.00
N ILE A 268 -18.06 -15.58 -1.15
CA ILE A 268 -18.47 -16.54 -0.11
C ILE A 268 -19.68 -17.41 -0.46
N GLY A 269 -20.32 -17.18 -1.61
CA GLY A 269 -21.50 -17.92 -2.05
C GLY A 269 -22.81 -17.46 -1.41
N GLY A 270 -23.93 -18.01 -1.91
CA GLY A 270 -25.28 -17.73 -1.45
C GLY A 270 -25.58 -18.29 -0.06
N ASN A 271 -26.80 -18.08 0.40
CA ASN A 271 -27.31 -18.70 1.62
C ASN A 271 -27.51 -20.20 1.39
N SER A 272 -26.88 -21.04 2.22
CA SER A 272 -26.97 -22.51 2.11
C SER A 272 -28.40 -23.04 2.21
N ASP A 273 -29.28 -22.31 2.90
CA ASP A 273 -30.68 -22.70 3.09
C ASP A 273 -31.59 -22.25 1.92
N ASP A 274 -31.05 -21.50 0.95
CA ASP A 274 -31.75 -21.08 -0.26
C ASP A 274 -31.07 -21.68 -1.52
N PRO A 275 -31.62 -22.77 -2.09
CA PRO A 275 -31.08 -23.40 -3.29
C PRO A 275 -31.03 -22.48 -4.52
N LYS A 276 -31.91 -21.48 -4.63
CA LYS A 276 -31.89 -20.52 -5.75
C LYS A 276 -30.73 -19.54 -5.58
N ASP A 277 -30.54 -19.04 -4.36
CA ASP A 277 -29.42 -18.15 -4.04
C ASP A 277 -28.08 -18.89 -4.20
N MET A 278 -27.96 -20.14 -3.74
CA MET A 278 -26.78 -20.98 -3.98
C MET A 278 -26.51 -21.23 -5.47
N LYS A 279 -27.56 -21.36 -6.28
CA LYS A 279 -27.41 -21.51 -7.73
C LYS A 279 -26.93 -20.22 -8.39
N ALA A 280 -27.41 -19.06 -7.94
CA ALA A 280 -26.96 -17.76 -8.43
C ALA A 280 -25.51 -17.45 -7.96
N TYR A 281 -25.17 -17.88 -6.74
CA TYR A 281 -23.91 -17.65 -6.06
C TYR A 281 -23.28 -18.96 -5.58
N PRO A 282 -22.60 -19.70 -6.47
CA PRO A 282 -21.96 -20.97 -6.11
C PRO A 282 -20.75 -20.81 -5.17
N GLY A 283 -20.31 -19.58 -4.91
CA GLY A 283 -19.05 -19.26 -4.24
C GLY A 283 -17.86 -19.29 -5.19
N SER A 284 -16.67 -19.08 -4.63
CA SER A 284 -15.44 -18.94 -5.42
C SER A 284 -14.31 -19.86 -4.95
N ILE A 285 -13.31 -19.95 -5.81
CA ILE A 285 -11.94 -20.33 -5.46
C ILE A 285 -11.12 -19.05 -5.60
N ILE A 286 -10.54 -18.55 -4.51
CA ILE A 286 -9.80 -17.29 -4.56
C ILE A 286 -8.38 -17.56 -5.04
N ILE A 287 -8.02 -16.96 -6.17
CA ILE A 287 -6.65 -16.84 -6.65
C ILE A 287 -6.16 -15.47 -6.20
N ASN A 288 -5.53 -15.41 -5.03
CA ASN A 288 -5.03 -14.19 -4.42
C ASN A 288 -3.69 -13.80 -5.06
N VAL A 289 -3.61 -12.61 -5.64
CA VAL A 289 -2.42 -12.14 -6.37
C VAL A 289 -1.91 -10.81 -5.82
N PRO A 290 -1.39 -10.77 -4.59
CA PRO A 290 -0.94 -9.53 -3.99
C PRO A 290 0.35 -9.01 -4.62
N LYS A 291 0.51 -7.69 -4.59
CA LYS A 291 1.77 -6.99 -4.86
C LYS A 291 2.59 -6.91 -3.59
N PHE A 292 3.86 -7.30 -3.66
CA PHE A 292 4.75 -7.26 -2.50
C PHE A 292 5.19 -5.83 -2.18
N LYS A 293 4.89 -5.34 -0.97
CA LYS A 293 5.23 -3.98 -0.54
C LYS A 293 5.33 -3.81 0.97
N VAL A 294 6.21 -2.94 1.43
CA VAL A 294 6.22 -2.49 2.84
C VAL A 294 5.00 -1.58 3.07
N HIS A 295 4.33 -1.63 4.23
CA HIS A 295 3.03 -0.95 4.43
C HIS A 295 3.04 0.04 5.61
N ALA A 296 2.67 1.30 5.48
CA ALA A 296 2.71 2.36 6.51
C ALA A 296 2.10 2.09 7.92
N ILE A 297 1.40 0.96 8.15
CA ILE A 297 0.77 0.60 9.45
C ILE A 297 1.09 -0.82 9.91
N ALA A 298 1.35 -1.75 9.00
CA ALA A 298 1.60 -3.16 9.31
C ALA A 298 2.97 -3.52 8.73
N LEU A 299 3.61 -4.63 9.11
CA LEU A 299 4.95 -4.94 8.60
C LEU A 299 5.04 -4.80 7.06
N PHE A 300 4.08 -5.37 6.33
CA PHE A 300 4.01 -5.35 4.86
C PHE A 300 2.60 -5.68 4.34
N THR A 301 2.36 -5.45 3.04
CA THR A 301 1.20 -5.98 2.32
C THR A 301 1.60 -7.17 1.48
N ASN A 302 0.99 -8.31 1.79
CA ASN A 302 1.07 -9.52 1.00
C ASN A 302 -0.22 -10.33 1.11
N ILE A 303 -0.21 -11.62 1.44
CA ILE A 303 -1.39 -12.48 1.37
C ILE A 303 -2.42 -12.08 2.42
N ILE A 304 -2.03 -12.10 3.70
CA ILE A 304 -2.93 -11.83 4.83
C ILE A 304 -3.49 -10.42 4.72
N LYS A 305 -2.66 -9.44 4.39
CA LYS A 305 -3.09 -8.05 4.25
C LYS A 305 -3.99 -7.82 3.03
N ASN A 306 -3.68 -8.41 1.86
CA ASN A 306 -4.49 -8.22 0.66
C ASN A 306 -5.89 -8.80 0.83
N LEU A 307 -6.01 -9.97 1.48
CA LEU A 307 -7.31 -10.58 1.78
C LEU A 307 -8.00 -9.88 2.97
N GLY A 308 -7.27 -9.73 4.06
CA GLY A 308 -7.74 -9.16 5.33
C GLY A 308 -8.02 -7.66 5.31
N ILE A 309 -7.89 -7.00 4.17
CA ILE A 309 -8.44 -5.65 3.98
C ILE A 309 -9.22 -5.61 2.68
N GLY A 310 -8.70 -6.23 1.61
CA GLY A 310 -9.28 -6.19 0.28
C GLY A 310 -10.52 -7.07 0.06
N LEU A 311 -11.08 -7.71 1.09
CA LEU A 311 -12.37 -8.41 0.98
C LEU A 311 -13.53 -7.68 1.69
N TYR A 312 -13.24 -6.59 2.43
CA TYR A 312 -14.29 -5.77 3.03
C TYR A 312 -14.99 -4.87 2.01
N PRO A 313 -16.34 -4.83 2.04
CA PRO A 313 -17.10 -3.98 1.13
C PRO A 313 -17.17 -2.54 1.67
N MET A 314 -16.52 -1.57 1.01
CA MET A 314 -16.55 -0.18 1.47
C MET A 314 -17.95 0.46 1.36
N GLN A 315 -18.76 0.04 0.39
CA GLN A 315 -20.11 0.56 0.19
C GLN A 315 -21.14 -0.47 0.67
N TYR A 316 -21.12 -0.74 1.97
CA TYR A 316 -22.14 -1.48 2.71
C TYR A 316 -22.62 -0.62 3.88
N ALA A 317 -23.94 -0.51 4.04
CA ALA A 317 -24.57 0.28 5.11
C ALA A 317 -25.73 -0.51 5.70
N SER A 318 -25.56 -1.08 6.90
CA SER A 318 -26.63 -1.81 7.59
C SER A 318 -27.78 -0.90 8.02
N LYS A 319 -27.49 0.40 8.20
CA LYS A 319 -28.45 1.44 8.63
C LYS A 319 -29.00 2.29 7.48
N GLY A 320 -28.66 1.99 6.22
CA GLY A 320 -29.04 2.80 5.05
C GLY A 320 -28.37 4.18 4.99
N ASP A 321 -28.88 5.06 4.11
CA ASP A 321 -28.49 6.47 3.99
C ASP A 321 -26.98 6.75 3.84
N TYR A 322 -26.23 5.88 3.17
CA TYR A 322 -24.79 6.02 2.97
C TYR A 322 -24.00 6.19 4.29
N LYS A 323 -24.52 5.59 5.38
CA LYS A 323 -23.83 5.44 6.66
C LYS A 323 -23.04 4.14 6.62
N TRP A 324 -21.89 4.20 5.96
CA TRP A 324 -21.05 3.04 5.68
C TRP A 324 -20.51 2.41 6.96
N ASP A 325 -20.68 1.10 7.11
CA ASP A 325 -20.29 0.38 8.33
C ASP A 325 -18.75 0.26 8.45
N TYR A 326 -18.05 0.30 7.31
CA TYR A 326 -16.62 -0.02 7.22
C TYR A 326 -15.75 1.11 6.63
N ALA A 327 -16.35 2.16 6.10
CA ALA A 327 -15.65 3.18 5.32
C ALA A 327 -16.13 4.61 5.61
N GLY A 328 -15.31 5.58 5.24
CA GLY A 328 -15.65 7.00 5.31
C GLY A 328 -15.44 7.71 3.98
N PRO A 329 -16.06 8.89 3.81
CA PRO A 329 -16.97 9.54 4.75
C PRO A 329 -18.43 9.09 4.60
N HIS A 330 -19.25 9.36 5.62
CA HIS A 330 -20.70 9.15 5.56
C HIS A 330 -21.40 10.15 4.64
N ASN A 331 -22.67 9.87 4.30
CA ASN A 331 -23.58 10.75 3.56
C ASN A 331 -23.09 11.08 2.13
N THR A 332 -22.29 10.21 1.54
CA THR A 332 -21.84 10.33 0.15
C THR A 332 -21.72 8.95 -0.50
N THR A 333 -22.03 8.87 -1.79
CA THR A 333 -21.82 7.66 -2.61
C THR A 333 -20.35 7.44 -2.97
N ILE A 334 -19.52 8.49 -2.89
CA ILE A 334 -18.10 8.45 -3.20
C ILE A 334 -17.33 8.18 -1.91
N VAL A 335 -17.17 6.91 -1.56
CA VAL A 335 -16.35 6.49 -0.42
C VAL A 335 -14.87 6.76 -0.68
N GLY A 336 -14.12 7.03 0.39
CA GLY A 336 -12.71 7.38 0.33
C GLY A 336 -11.79 6.30 0.90
N MET A 337 -11.89 5.98 2.18
CA MET A 337 -11.00 5.03 2.87
C MET A 337 -11.78 4.05 3.74
N LYS A 338 -11.19 2.89 4.06
CA LYS A 338 -11.70 1.93 5.06
C LYS A 338 -11.52 2.46 6.49
N SER A 339 -11.89 3.71 6.76
CA SER A 339 -11.50 4.42 7.99
C SER A 339 -12.21 3.94 9.27
N TYR A 340 -13.15 2.98 9.17
CA TYR A 340 -14.00 2.53 10.29
C TYR A 340 -13.69 1.10 10.74
N ILE A 341 -12.79 0.41 10.04
CA ILE A 341 -12.22 -0.81 10.57
C ILE A 341 -11.07 -0.45 11.54
N PRO A 342 -10.89 -1.20 12.64
CA PRO A 342 -9.78 -0.95 13.55
C PRO A 342 -8.42 -1.14 12.85
N HIS A 343 -7.68 -0.04 12.73
CA HIS A 343 -6.31 0.00 12.18
C HIS A 343 -5.22 0.04 13.26
N GLN A 344 -5.61 0.23 14.51
CA GLN A 344 -4.73 0.27 15.69
C GLN A 344 -5.53 -0.23 16.90
N VAL A 345 -4.84 -0.61 17.98
CA VAL A 345 -5.48 -1.13 19.20
C VAL A 345 -6.40 -0.09 19.84
N TRP A 346 -5.94 1.15 19.98
CA TRP A 346 -6.68 2.24 20.61
C TRP A 346 -7.36 3.14 19.58
N VAL A 347 -8.68 3.04 19.44
CA VAL A 347 -9.46 3.75 18.41
C VAL A 347 -10.19 4.94 19.04
N SER A 348 -9.98 6.15 18.51
CA SER A 348 -10.68 7.36 18.96
C SER A 348 -12.11 7.45 18.44
N ASP A 349 -13.05 7.92 19.25
CA ASP A 349 -14.38 8.30 18.79
C ASP A 349 -14.32 9.66 18.08
N ILE A 350 -14.81 9.72 16.84
CA ILE A 350 -14.76 10.91 15.98
C ILE A 350 -16.11 11.63 16.02
N ASP A 351 -16.07 12.95 16.22
CA ASP A 351 -17.20 13.84 15.99
C ASP A 351 -17.30 14.18 14.49
N TRP A 352 -18.42 13.78 13.89
CA TRP A 352 -18.69 13.90 12.47
C TRP A 352 -18.94 15.34 12.01
N THR A 353 -19.30 16.23 12.93
CA THR A 353 -19.63 17.61 12.57
C THR A 353 -18.38 18.44 12.35
N ASN A 354 -17.38 18.29 13.22
CA ASN A 354 -16.11 19.02 13.14
C ASN A 354 -14.94 18.16 12.62
N SER A 355 -15.17 16.87 12.39
CA SER A 355 -14.12 15.90 12.01
C SER A 355 -12.98 15.86 13.02
N LEU A 356 -13.26 15.95 14.32
CA LEU A 356 -12.25 15.90 15.40
C LEU A 356 -12.51 14.73 16.36
N PRO A 357 -11.48 14.21 17.02
CA PRO A 357 -11.65 13.27 18.13
C PRO A 357 -12.42 13.93 19.28
N LYS A 358 -13.43 13.23 19.80
CA LYS A 358 -14.17 13.69 20.98
C LYS A 358 -13.31 13.64 22.23
N LYS A 359 -13.57 14.59 23.11
CA LYS A 359 -13.02 14.64 24.46
C LYS A 359 -14.12 14.48 25.49
N ASP A 360 -13.78 13.92 26.64
CA ASP A 360 -14.67 13.85 27.79
C ASP A 360 -14.66 15.18 28.58
N THR A 361 -15.29 15.18 29.76
CA THR A 361 -15.38 16.35 30.64
C THR A 361 -14.05 16.75 31.29
N GLU A 362 -13.08 15.85 31.33
CA GLU A 362 -11.74 16.10 31.88
C GLU A 362 -10.77 16.61 30.80
N GLY A 363 -11.19 16.54 29.52
CA GLY A 363 -10.42 16.99 28.37
C GLY A 363 -9.61 15.88 27.70
N ASP A 364 -9.78 14.63 28.15
CA ASP A 364 -9.12 13.45 27.61
C ASP A 364 -9.88 12.90 26.41
N TYR A 365 -9.15 12.29 25.47
CA TYR A 365 -9.77 11.69 24.29
C TYR A 365 -10.63 10.48 24.65
N ILE A 366 -11.79 10.37 24.02
CA ILE A 366 -12.65 9.19 24.17
C ILE A 366 -12.11 8.09 23.26
N ILE A 367 -11.53 7.05 23.87
CA ILE A 367 -10.85 5.95 23.17
C ILE A 367 -11.52 4.61 23.49
N LYS A 368 -11.54 3.71 22.50
CA LYS A 368 -11.95 2.30 22.64
C LYS A 368 -10.79 1.36 22.32
N LYS A 369 -10.54 0.38 23.19
CA LYS A 369 -9.60 -0.72 22.91
C LYS A 369 -10.21 -1.76 21.96
N THR A 370 -9.43 -2.20 20.99
CA THR A 370 -9.77 -3.22 19.97
C THR A 370 -8.58 -4.18 19.82
N GLY A 371 -8.69 -5.18 18.95
CA GLY A 371 -7.57 -6.03 18.52
C GLY A 371 -6.70 -5.43 17.41
N GLY A 372 -6.97 -4.19 16.98
CA GLY A 372 -6.20 -3.50 15.95
C GLY A 372 -6.25 -4.17 14.57
N ILE A 373 -5.31 -3.79 13.70
CA ILE A 373 -5.33 -4.19 12.29
C ILE A 373 -5.09 -5.69 12.08
N ILE A 374 -4.27 -6.30 12.94
CA ILE A 374 -3.94 -7.74 12.85
C ILE A 374 -5.20 -8.56 13.10
N ALA A 375 -5.94 -8.26 14.17
CA ALA A 375 -7.21 -8.92 14.46
C ALA A 375 -8.24 -8.70 13.34
N THR A 376 -8.34 -7.48 12.81
CA THR A 376 -9.21 -7.15 11.68
C THR A 376 -8.91 -8.06 10.48
N MET A 377 -7.65 -8.16 10.07
CA MET A 377 -7.24 -8.99 8.94
C MET A 377 -7.59 -10.47 9.15
N VAL A 378 -7.30 -11.00 10.34
CA VAL A 378 -7.57 -12.40 10.68
C VAL A 378 -9.07 -12.69 10.71
N ASP A 379 -9.88 -11.80 11.28
CA ASP A 379 -11.33 -11.97 11.39
C ASP A 379 -12.01 -12.12 10.01
N ILE A 380 -11.61 -11.35 9.00
CA ILE A 380 -12.17 -11.47 7.64
C ILE A 380 -11.77 -12.78 6.98
N ILE A 381 -10.50 -13.15 7.09
CA ILE A 381 -10.02 -14.39 6.48
C ILE A 381 -10.70 -15.57 7.13
N LYS A 382 -10.94 -15.53 8.46
CA LYS A 382 -11.77 -16.51 9.16
C LYS A 382 -13.19 -16.54 8.64
N ALA A 383 -13.82 -15.38 8.43
CA ALA A 383 -15.17 -15.31 7.86
C ALA A 383 -15.24 -16.04 6.52
N VAL A 384 -14.21 -15.92 5.67
CA VAL A 384 -14.12 -16.59 4.36
C VAL A 384 -13.82 -18.09 4.50
N ILE A 385 -12.82 -18.49 5.30
CA ILE A 385 -12.44 -19.89 5.51
C ILE A 385 -13.60 -20.69 6.10
N ASN A 386 -14.37 -20.11 7.01
CA ASN A 386 -15.54 -20.75 7.64
C ASN A 386 -16.63 -21.10 6.61
N GLN A 387 -16.60 -20.51 5.41
CA GLN A 387 -17.51 -20.86 4.30
C GLN A 387 -16.95 -21.95 3.37
N GLY A 388 -15.79 -22.55 3.69
CA GLY A 388 -15.18 -23.61 2.88
C GLY A 388 -14.56 -23.12 1.56
N ILE A 389 -14.24 -21.83 1.47
CA ILE A 389 -13.61 -21.22 0.30
C ILE A 389 -12.15 -21.67 0.20
N LEU A 390 -11.80 -22.26 -0.94
CA LEU A 390 -10.41 -22.61 -1.25
C LEU A 390 -9.67 -21.35 -1.66
N MET A 391 -8.47 -21.17 -1.11
CA MET A 391 -7.59 -20.05 -1.44
C MET A 391 -6.26 -20.56 -1.95
N PHE A 392 -5.76 -19.92 -3.00
CA PHE A 392 -4.45 -20.15 -3.58
C PHE A 392 -3.77 -18.80 -3.73
N HIS A 393 -2.48 -18.74 -3.42
CA HIS A 393 -1.76 -17.48 -3.33
C HIS A 393 -0.59 -17.48 -4.31
N ILE A 394 -0.53 -16.49 -5.19
CA ILE A 394 0.62 -16.23 -6.07
C ILE A 394 1.03 -14.77 -5.90
N VAL A 395 2.17 -14.53 -5.30
CA VAL A 395 2.56 -13.17 -4.91
C VAL A 395 3.50 -12.59 -5.95
N ASP A 396 3.17 -11.38 -6.42
CA ASP A 396 4.02 -10.59 -7.31
C ASP A 396 5.11 -9.86 -6.52
N GLY A 397 6.32 -10.45 -6.51
CA GLY A 397 7.54 -9.86 -5.97
C GLY A 397 8.59 -9.57 -7.04
N ILE A 398 8.19 -9.40 -8.31
CA ILE A 398 9.15 -9.11 -9.40
C ILE A 398 9.73 -7.70 -9.21
N GLU A 399 8.85 -6.72 -9.03
CA GLU A 399 9.19 -5.37 -8.56
C GLU A 399 8.51 -5.13 -7.20
N ALA A 400 9.22 -5.31 -6.09
CA ALA A 400 8.69 -5.04 -4.74
C ALA A 400 8.67 -3.53 -4.45
N ILE A 401 7.70 -3.04 -3.68
CA ILE A 401 7.57 -1.59 -3.39
C ILE A 401 8.14 -1.28 -2.01
N ASN A 402 9.09 -0.36 -1.98
CA ASN A 402 9.81 0.05 -0.77
C ASN A 402 9.57 1.54 -0.47
N VAL A 403 9.85 1.96 0.77
CA VAL A 403 9.79 3.34 1.27
C VAL A 403 8.39 3.95 1.41
N ASP A 404 7.51 3.81 0.43
CA ASP A 404 6.14 4.32 0.48
C ASP A 404 5.18 3.55 -0.44
N HIS A 405 4.17 2.91 0.10
CA HIS A 405 3.20 2.17 -0.69
C HIS A 405 1.94 2.96 -1.11
N GLN A 406 1.87 4.25 -0.81
CA GLN A 406 0.72 5.12 -1.12
C GLN A 406 0.83 5.81 -2.49
N GLY A 407 1.95 5.64 -3.19
CA GLY A 407 2.15 6.11 -4.58
C GLY A 407 3.54 6.67 -4.86
N GLY A 408 4.25 7.12 -3.82
CA GLY A 408 5.61 7.70 -3.93
C GLY A 408 6.76 6.70 -3.77
N GLY A 409 6.46 5.40 -3.64
CA GLY A 409 7.46 4.37 -3.36
C GLY A 409 8.44 4.06 -4.47
N LEU A 410 9.52 3.39 -4.07
CA LEU A 410 10.56 2.91 -4.97
C LEU A 410 10.27 1.47 -5.40
N ARG A 411 10.20 1.25 -6.72
CA ARG A 411 10.18 -0.10 -7.29
C ARG A 411 11.57 -0.73 -7.15
N THR A 412 11.62 -1.84 -6.43
CA THR A 412 12.83 -2.59 -6.14
C THR A 412 12.82 -3.88 -6.94
N ALA A 413 13.78 -4.04 -7.85
CA ALA A 413 13.89 -5.19 -8.73
C ALA A 413 14.39 -6.43 -7.96
N GLU A 414 13.47 -7.28 -7.51
CA GLU A 414 13.77 -8.51 -6.77
C GLU A 414 13.68 -9.76 -7.68
N GLY A 415 12.78 -9.72 -8.67
CA GLY A 415 12.59 -10.79 -9.65
C GLY A 415 11.89 -12.03 -9.11
N MET A 416 11.25 -11.95 -7.95
CA MET A 416 10.74 -13.14 -7.27
C MET A 416 9.24 -13.35 -7.48
N VAL A 417 8.83 -14.57 -7.75
CA VAL A 417 7.43 -15.01 -7.62
C VAL A 417 7.40 -16.22 -6.71
N PHE A 418 6.49 -16.22 -5.76
CA PHE A 418 6.28 -17.35 -4.89
C PHE A 418 4.79 -17.70 -4.86
N ALA A 419 4.52 -18.98 -4.68
CA ALA A 419 3.16 -19.50 -4.64
C ALA A 419 2.99 -20.53 -3.52
N GLY A 420 1.80 -20.56 -2.93
CA GLY A 420 1.47 -21.46 -1.82
C GLY A 420 -0.02 -21.50 -1.52
N LEU A 421 -0.45 -22.55 -0.81
CA LEU A 421 -1.83 -22.70 -0.31
C LEU A 421 -1.98 -22.17 1.13
N ASP A 422 -0.88 -22.12 1.89
CA ASP A 422 -0.88 -21.69 3.28
C ASP A 422 -0.53 -20.20 3.36
N PRO A 423 -1.44 -19.34 3.81
CA PRO A 423 -1.20 -17.90 3.88
C PRO A 423 -0.12 -17.53 4.90
N VAL A 424 -0.02 -18.25 6.01
CA VAL A 424 0.94 -17.95 7.09
C VAL A 424 2.34 -18.35 6.68
N ALA A 425 2.50 -19.57 6.16
CA ALA A 425 3.81 -20.09 5.77
C ALA A 425 4.39 -19.28 4.62
N THR A 426 3.54 -18.93 3.64
CA THR A 426 3.94 -18.15 2.47
C THR A 426 4.33 -16.74 2.89
N ASP A 427 3.49 -16.01 3.63
CA ASP A 427 3.83 -14.65 4.09
C ASP A 427 5.06 -14.62 5.01
N LEU A 428 5.27 -15.62 5.87
CA LEU A 428 6.47 -15.67 6.72
C LEU A 428 7.75 -15.85 5.91
N LEU A 429 7.76 -16.72 4.89
CA LEU A 429 8.90 -16.84 3.98
C LEU A 429 9.22 -15.50 3.31
N TYR A 430 8.19 -14.79 2.86
CA TYR A 430 8.33 -13.47 2.25
C TYR A 430 8.95 -12.46 3.21
N ALA A 431 8.39 -12.35 4.41
CA ALA A 431 8.90 -11.41 5.40
C ALA A 431 10.37 -11.73 5.76
N ARG A 432 10.73 -13.01 5.86
CA ARG A 432 12.12 -13.46 6.05
C ARG A 432 13.05 -13.10 4.90
N TYR A 433 12.57 -13.13 3.65
CA TYR A 433 13.35 -12.69 2.50
C TYR A 433 13.54 -11.17 2.45
N MET A 434 12.46 -10.41 2.70
CA MET A 434 12.45 -8.95 2.60
C MET A 434 13.23 -8.27 3.72
N PHE A 435 13.03 -8.73 4.94
CA PHE A 435 13.57 -8.11 6.14
C PHE A 435 14.82 -8.86 6.64
N SER A 436 15.53 -9.51 5.71
CA SER A 436 16.86 -10.07 5.94
C SER A 436 17.74 -9.83 4.71
N ASN A 437 18.74 -8.96 4.88
CA ASN A 437 19.80 -8.70 3.89
C ASN A 437 21.13 -9.35 4.34
N VAL A 438 21.06 -10.34 5.24
CA VAL A 438 22.20 -11.00 5.88
C VAL A 438 22.24 -12.48 5.48
N PRO A 439 23.35 -12.98 4.91
CA PRO A 439 23.50 -14.40 4.57
C PRO A 439 23.45 -15.31 5.80
N LEU A 440 23.07 -16.58 5.62
CA LEU A 440 22.91 -17.57 6.69
C LEU A 440 24.12 -17.68 7.62
N LYS A 441 25.34 -17.66 7.08
CA LYS A 441 26.55 -17.77 7.92
C LYS A 441 26.61 -16.63 8.93
N GLU A 442 26.45 -15.41 8.45
CA GLU A 442 26.52 -14.21 9.27
C GLU A 442 25.31 -14.13 10.22
N SER A 443 24.11 -14.52 9.77
CA SER A 443 22.91 -14.48 10.63
C SER A 443 23.03 -15.36 11.88
N LEU A 444 23.73 -16.50 11.77
CA LEU A 444 24.03 -17.39 12.89
C LEU A 444 25.05 -16.80 13.87
N GLU A 445 25.91 -15.88 13.42
CA GLU A 445 26.92 -15.21 14.24
C GLU A 445 26.31 -14.04 15.04
N VAL A 446 25.32 -13.33 14.49
CA VAL A 446 24.70 -12.14 15.11
C VAL A 446 23.88 -12.47 16.37
N LYS A 447 23.33 -13.68 16.50
CA LYS A 447 22.56 -14.14 17.68
C LYS A 447 21.46 -13.16 18.17
N LEU A 448 20.69 -12.57 17.26
CA LEU A 448 19.46 -11.87 17.66
C LEU A 448 18.43 -12.90 18.17
N GLU A 449 17.94 -12.73 19.40
CA GLU A 449 16.87 -13.55 19.99
C GLU A 449 15.49 -12.97 19.61
N GLY A 450 14.51 -13.79 19.22
CA GLY A 450 13.15 -13.27 18.92
C GLY A 450 12.11 -14.24 18.33
N GLY A 451 12.27 -15.55 18.38
CA GLY A 451 11.24 -16.51 17.93
C GLY A 451 11.16 -16.64 16.41
N THR A 452 10.09 -16.15 15.76
CA THR A 452 9.97 -16.21 14.27
C THR A 452 11.05 -15.44 13.53
N ALA A 453 11.67 -14.50 14.23
CA ALA A 453 12.80 -13.67 13.86
C ALA A 453 14.16 -14.37 13.92
N ASP A 454 14.27 -15.51 14.61
CA ASP A 454 15.55 -16.17 14.86
C ASP A 454 16.25 -16.50 13.53
N GLY A 455 17.41 -15.89 13.31
CA GLY A 455 18.23 -16.10 12.12
C GLY A 455 17.95 -15.17 10.93
N PHE A 456 17.06 -14.17 11.04
CA PHE A 456 16.73 -13.24 9.94
C PHE A 456 16.98 -11.78 10.31
N PRO A 457 18.25 -11.38 10.60
CA PRO A 457 18.59 -9.99 10.88
C PRO A 457 18.66 -9.16 9.58
N GLN A 458 18.42 -7.87 9.73
CA GLN A 458 18.64 -6.85 8.71
C GLN A 458 19.80 -5.96 9.17
N LYS A 459 20.82 -5.78 8.34
CA LYS A 459 21.83 -4.74 8.51
C LYS A 459 21.18 -3.39 8.34
N VAL A 460 21.32 -2.53 9.35
CA VAL A 460 20.74 -1.19 9.41
C VAL A 460 21.81 -0.15 9.73
N PRO A 461 21.66 1.09 9.25
CA PRO A 461 22.51 2.18 9.70
C PRO A 461 22.15 2.53 11.16
N ILE A 462 23.13 2.84 11.98
CA ILE A 462 22.90 3.40 13.32
C ILE A 462 23.65 4.71 13.48
N ALA A 463 23.14 5.57 14.34
CA ALA A 463 23.78 6.83 14.68
C ALA A 463 24.73 6.62 15.87
N ILE A 464 25.97 7.08 15.73
CA ILE A 464 26.95 7.12 16.83
C ILE A 464 27.50 8.53 16.98
N ARG A 465 27.89 8.87 18.21
CA ARG A 465 28.50 10.17 18.53
C ARG A 465 29.97 10.20 18.10
N ASP A 466 30.35 11.25 17.37
CA ASP A 466 31.75 11.59 17.06
C ASP A 466 32.00 13.07 17.37
N GLY A 467 32.43 13.34 18.61
CA GLY A 467 32.57 14.69 19.13
C GLY A 467 31.23 15.44 19.15
N ASN A 468 31.11 16.46 18.30
CA ASN A 468 29.88 17.24 18.07
C ASN A 468 29.10 16.78 16.82
N SER A 469 29.61 15.79 16.09
CA SER A 469 28.91 15.19 14.95
C SER A 469 28.20 13.92 15.35
N ILE A 470 27.19 13.57 14.57
CA ILE A 470 26.52 12.27 14.64
C ILE A 470 26.86 11.57 13.33
N ILE A 471 27.49 10.40 13.37
CA ILE A 471 27.93 9.67 12.17
C ILE A 471 27.23 8.33 12.05
N THR A 472 27.20 7.78 10.85
CA THR A 472 26.60 6.46 10.57
C THR A 472 27.62 5.35 10.83
N ASP A 473 27.24 4.40 11.67
CA ASP A 473 27.85 3.06 11.73
C ASP A 473 26.81 2.02 11.29
N GLN A 474 27.12 0.73 11.42
CA GLN A 474 26.25 -0.37 11.01
C GLN A 474 26.04 -1.38 12.14
N GLU A 475 24.78 -1.72 12.37
CA GLU A 475 24.37 -2.79 13.29
C GLU A 475 23.27 -3.65 12.65
N TYR A 476 22.65 -4.51 13.46
CA TYR A 476 21.56 -5.39 13.06
C TYR A 476 20.27 -5.04 13.78
N ASP A 477 19.17 -5.08 13.05
CA ASP A 477 17.81 -5.00 13.58
C ASP A 477 16.99 -6.20 13.08
N CYS A 478 15.82 -6.44 13.67
CA CYS A 478 14.91 -7.49 13.23
C CYS A 478 13.44 -7.06 13.38
N PRO A 479 12.83 -6.46 12.35
CA PRO A 479 11.41 -6.08 12.42
C PRO A 479 10.47 -7.29 12.57
N LEU A 480 10.90 -8.47 12.14
CA LEU A 480 10.15 -9.73 12.31
C LEU A 480 9.90 -10.10 13.77
N SER A 481 10.74 -9.65 14.72
CA SER A 481 10.56 -9.96 16.15
C SER A 481 9.45 -9.12 16.78
N ARG A 482 9.01 -8.07 16.09
CA ARG A 482 8.02 -7.08 16.53
C ARG A 482 6.65 -7.27 15.88
N ASP A 483 6.51 -8.24 14.98
CA ASP A 483 5.27 -8.54 14.26
C ASP A 483 4.63 -9.83 14.79
N PHE A 484 3.39 -9.71 15.30
CA PHE A 484 2.63 -10.83 15.83
C PHE A 484 1.63 -11.42 14.83
N THR A 485 1.65 -10.98 13.57
CA THR A 485 0.65 -11.37 12.56
C THR A 485 0.68 -12.88 12.34
N PHE A 486 1.87 -13.46 12.15
CA PHE A 486 2.01 -14.89 11.84
C PHE A 486 1.59 -15.79 12.99
N GLU A 487 2.00 -15.45 14.22
CA GLU A 487 1.66 -16.23 15.41
C GLU A 487 0.15 -16.19 15.66
N ARG A 488 -0.49 -15.02 15.55
CA ARG A 488 -1.94 -14.89 15.74
C ARG A 488 -2.72 -15.61 14.64
N ALA A 489 -2.29 -15.49 13.38
CA ALA A 489 -2.92 -16.19 12.28
C ALA A 489 -2.82 -17.72 12.42
N GLU A 490 -1.66 -18.25 12.83
CA GLU A 490 -1.48 -19.68 13.12
C GLU A 490 -2.36 -20.13 14.30
N LYS A 491 -2.34 -19.42 15.43
CA LYS A 491 -3.16 -19.73 16.62
C LYS A 491 -4.65 -19.76 16.31
N ARG A 492 -5.09 -18.98 15.32
CA ARG A 492 -6.49 -18.92 14.87
C ARG A 492 -6.82 -19.84 13.70
N GLY A 493 -5.86 -20.67 13.29
CA GLY A 493 -6.05 -21.72 12.30
C GLY A 493 -6.12 -21.23 10.87
N LEU A 494 -5.41 -20.14 10.52
CA LEU A 494 -5.28 -19.70 9.13
C LEU A 494 -4.24 -20.49 8.34
N GLY A 495 -3.27 -21.11 9.03
CA GLY A 495 -2.13 -21.80 8.42
C GLY A 495 -1.08 -22.16 9.47
N GLN A 496 0.12 -22.51 9.04
CA GLN A 496 1.27 -22.82 9.89
C GLN A 496 2.51 -22.03 9.50
N ARG A 497 3.43 -21.80 10.45
CA ARG A 497 4.69 -21.09 10.20
C ARG A 497 5.79 -21.98 9.61
N SER A 498 5.67 -23.31 9.73
CA SER A 498 6.65 -24.24 9.15
C SER A 498 6.44 -24.37 7.64
N TYR A 499 7.52 -24.28 6.87
CA TYR A 499 7.51 -24.42 5.41
C TYR A 499 8.78 -25.06 4.87
N HIS A 500 8.72 -25.47 3.61
CA HIS A 500 9.88 -25.78 2.79
C HIS A 500 9.69 -25.24 1.37
N VAL A 501 10.81 -24.86 0.75
CA VAL A 501 10.81 -24.21 -0.57
C VAL A 501 11.43 -25.11 -1.62
N ARG A 502 10.83 -25.12 -2.81
CA ARG A 502 11.51 -25.53 -4.05
C ARG A 502 11.16 -24.61 -5.20
N GLY A 503 12.09 -24.47 -6.13
CA GLY A 503 11.93 -23.55 -7.23
C GLY A 503 13.09 -23.56 -8.21
N HIS A 504 13.14 -22.53 -9.05
CA HIS A 504 14.23 -22.34 -10.01
C HIS A 504 14.70 -20.89 -10.08
N ASP A 505 16.00 -20.69 -10.09
CA ASP A 505 16.63 -19.41 -10.39
C ASP A 505 17.02 -19.40 -11.87
N THR A 506 16.26 -18.65 -12.66
CA THR A 506 16.44 -18.56 -14.11
C THR A 506 17.67 -17.73 -14.49
N LEU A 507 18.21 -16.94 -13.55
CA LEU A 507 19.39 -16.10 -13.77
C LEU A 507 20.68 -16.93 -13.71
N THR A 508 20.70 -17.93 -12.83
CA THR A 508 21.86 -18.80 -12.60
C THR A 508 21.67 -20.22 -13.13
N ASP A 509 20.48 -20.50 -13.66
CA ASP A 509 20.00 -21.82 -14.09
C ASP A 509 20.25 -22.88 -13.02
N SER A 510 19.70 -22.66 -11.82
CA SER A 510 19.95 -23.48 -10.65
C SER A 510 18.68 -23.67 -9.80
N PRO A 511 18.48 -24.84 -9.16
CA PRO A 511 17.37 -25.04 -8.24
C PRO A 511 17.43 -24.06 -7.06
N ILE A 512 16.26 -23.56 -6.65
CA ILE A 512 16.07 -22.83 -5.39
C ILE A 512 15.54 -23.80 -4.34
N ILE A 513 16.08 -23.74 -3.13
CA ILE A 513 15.62 -24.50 -1.96
C ILE A 513 15.58 -23.61 -0.71
N SER A 514 14.95 -24.10 0.36
CA SER A 514 15.16 -23.55 1.70
C SER A 514 16.08 -24.42 2.57
N LEU A 515 16.87 -23.76 3.41
CA LEU A 515 17.68 -24.37 4.47
C LEU A 515 17.46 -23.58 5.76
N LYS A 516 16.89 -24.21 6.80
CA LYS A 516 16.49 -23.51 8.04
C LYS A 516 15.61 -22.29 7.76
N GLY A 517 14.78 -22.36 6.73
CA GLY A 517 13.94 -21.25 6.26
C GLY A 517 14.65 -20.19 5.42
N HIS A 518 15.97 -20.22 5.25
CA HIS A 518 16.69 -19.32 4.34
C HIS A 518 16.57 -19.79 2.90
N LEU A 519 16.36 -18.86 1.96
CA LEU A 519 16.39 -19.16 0.53
C LEU A 519 17.83 -19.24 0.03
N GLY A 520 18.09 -20.22 -0.84
CA GLY A 520 19.33 -20.24 -1.61
C GLY A 520 19.23 -21.06 -2.88
N SER A 521 20.18 -20.84 -3.78
CA SER A 521 20.37 -21.67 -4.97
C SER A 521 21.42 -22.76 -4.70
N VAL A 522 21.25 -23.91 -5.34
CA VAL A 522 22.22 -25.00 -5.28
C VAL A 522 22.89 -25.17 -6.62
N LYS A 523 24.20 -24.92 -6.68
CA LYS A 523 25.02 -25.10 -7.89
C LYS A 523 26.26 -25.92 -7.59
N ASN A 524 26.49 -26.97 -8.38
CA ASN A 524 27.62 -27.90 -8.21
C ASN A 524 27.75 -28.39 -6.75
N ASP A 525 26.65 -28.87 -6.14
CA ASP A 525 26.55 -29.29 -4.74
C ASP A 525 26.85 -28.20 -3.69
N ASN A 526 26.86 -26.91 -4.04
CA ASN A 526 27.08 -25.83 -3.09
C ASN A 526 25.86 -24.91 -2.98
N PHE A 527 25.46 -24.62 -1.74
CA PHE A 527 24.42 -23.66 -1.40
C PHE A 527 24.98 -22.23 -1.48
N SER A 528 24.23 -21.34 -2.14
CA SER A 528 24.46 -19.90 -2.14
C SER A 528 23.20 -19.20 -1.69
N ASP A 529 23.30 -18.35 -0.67
CA ASP A 529 22.19 -17.55 -0.17
C ASP A 529 21.57 -16.68 -1.28
N ILE A 530 20.25 -16.59 -1.28
CA ILE A 530 19.48 -15.62 -2.05
C ILE A 530 18.88 -14.65 -1.02
N VAL A 531 19.55 -13.51 -0.85
CA VAL A 531 19.13 -12.41 0.03
C VAL A 531 18.89 -11.15 -0.78
N THR A 532 17.98 -10.30 -0.32
CA THR A 532 17.82 -8.98 -0.92
C THR A 532 19.06 -8.11 -0.65
N LYS A 533 19.36 -7.20 -1.59
CA LYS A 533 20.38 -6.15 -1.41
C LYS A 533 19.81 -4.86 -0.83
N SER A 534 18.49 -4.79 -0.69
CA SER A 534 17.77 -3.58 -0.34
C SER A 534 17.49 -3.53 1.16
N LEU A 535 17.55 -2.34 1.73
CA LEU A 535 17.00 -2.10 3.07
C LEU A 535 15.51 -1.80 2.91
N PHE A 536 14.64 -2.74 3.28
CA PHE A 536 13.20 -2.54 3.26
C PHE A 536 12.71 -1.84 4.54
N TYR A 537 11.96 -0.75 4.36
CA TYR A 537 11.29 0.01 5.41
C TYR A 537 10.24 0.95 4.77
N ASP A 538 9.36 1.54 5.59
CA ASP A 538 8.41 2.57 5.16
C ASP A 538 8.62 3.86 5.95
N THR A 539 8.58 5.00 5.24
CA THR A 539 8.85 6.35 5.76
C THR A 539 7.91 6.76 6.90
N PHE A 540 6.69 6.20 6.93
CA PHE A 540 5.71 6.48 7.95
C PHE A 540 5.90 5.63 9.21
N LYS A 541 6.86 4.70 9.22
CA LYS A 541 7.09 3.79 10.36
C LYS A 541 8.56 3.42 10.56
N VAL A 542 9.46 4.40 10.39
CA VAL A 542 10.91 4.22 10.59
C VAL A 542 11.23 3.68 11.98
N ALA A 543 10.55 4.15 13.03
CA ALA A 543 10.78 3.68 14.40
C ALA A 543 10.34 2.23 14.69
N TRP A 544 9.52 1.64 13.81
CA TRP A 544 9.08 0.25 13.90
C TRP A 544 9.96 -0.66 13.04
N ASP A 545 10.22 -0.24 11.79
CA ASP A 545 11.00 -1.03 10.82
C ASP A 545 12.48 -1.02 11.12
N LEU A 546 13.01 0.13 11.53
CA LEU A 546 14.41 0.41 11.77
C LEU A 546 14.58 0.94 13.21
N GLN A 547 13.99 0.23 14.17
CA GLN A 547 13.96 0.63 15.57
C GLN A 547 15.37 0.88 16.13
N ARG A 548 16.36 0.03 15.79
CA ARG A 548 17.76 0.27 16.19
C ARG A 548 18.33 1.56 15.61
N THR A 549 18.03 1.88 14.36
CA THR A 549 18.39 3.14 13.72
C THR A 549 17.76 4.33 14.45
N ALA A 550 16.45 4.27 14.69
CA ALA A 550 15.72 5.34 15.35
C ALA A 550 16.22 5.56 16.78
N PHE A 551 16.39 4.49 17.54
CA PHE A 551 16.76 4.55 18.94
C PHE A 551 18.20 5.01 19.14
N SER A 552 19.14 4.55 18.31
CA SER A 552 20.52 5.07 18.36
C SER A 552 20.57 6.57 18.07
N TYR A 553 19.76 7.07 17.13
CA TYR A 553 19.69 8.50 16.82
C TYR A 553 19.13 9.33 17.97
N LEU A 554 17.97 8.94 18.54
CA LEU A 554 17.40 9.66 19.69
C LEU A 554 18.34 9.66 20.90
N ALA A 555 19.00 8.53 21.18
CA ALA A 555 19.95 8.45 22.29
C ALA A 555 21.14 9.39 22.13
N VAL A 556 21.72 9.47 20.92
CA VAL A 556 22.85 10.38 20.64
C VAL A 556 22.40 11.85 20.68
N VAL A 557 21.20 12.16 20.17
CA VAL A 557 20.60 13.50 20.27
C VAL A 557 20.38 13.89 21.72
N ASP A 558 19.81 13.01 22.55
CA ASP A 558 19.59 13.26 23.97
C ASP A 558 20.92 13.59 24.70
N GLU A 559 21.99 12.88 24.34
CA GLU A 559 23.33 13.13 24.87
C GLU A 559 23.94 14.48 24.39
N LEU A 560 23.72 14.86 23.14
CA LEU A 560 24.29 16.06 22.53
C LEU A 560 23.53 17.34 22.88
N GLU A 561 22.20 17.27 22.92
CA GLU A 561 21.30 18.42 23.06
C GLU A 561 20.70 18.55 24.47
N GLY A 562 20.89 17.54 25.33
CA GLY A 562 20.32 17.53 26.69
C GLY A 562 18.80 17.35 26.69
N THR A 563 18.28 16.61 25.70
CA THR A 563 16.85 16.28 25.57
C THR A 563 16.52 14.93 26.22
N ASN A 564 15.24 14.55 26.20
CA ASN A 564 14.73 13.27 26.68
C ASN A 564 13.79 12.61 25.65
N LEU A 565 14.09 12.77 24.36
CA LEU A 565 13.26 12.35 23.25
C LEU A 565 13.10 10.84 23.19
N MET A 566 14.11 10.07 23.59
CA MET A 566 13.99 8.62 23.71
C MET A 566 12.92 8.25 24.75
N GLU A 567 13.02 8.84 25.93
CA GLU A 567 12.07 8.59 27.02
C GLU A 567 10.66 9.00 26.61
N GLU A 568 10.52 10.18 25.99
CA GLU A 568 9.24 10.67 25.46
C GLU A 568 8.65 9.72 24.41
N PHE A 569 9.47 9.22 23.48
CA PHE A 569 9.04 8.27 22.47
C PHE A 569 8.50 6.97 23.08
N LEU A 570 9.24 6.39 24.04
CA LEU A 570 8.81 5.18 24.73
C LEU A 570 7.54 5.43 25.56
N GLN A 571 7.43 6.57 26.25
CA GLN A 571 6.21 6.92 26.99
C GLN A 571 4.95 6.98 26.10
N PHE A 572 5.10 7.38 24.84
CA PHE A 572 3.98 7.41 23.89
C PHE A 572 3.63 6.04 23.31
N PHE A 573 4.65 5.24 22.95
CA PHE A 573 4.46 4.07 22.11
C PHE A 573 4.77 2.73 22.77
N ASP A 574 5.67 2.66 23.74
CA ASP A 574 5.95 1.40 24.47
C ASP A 574 4.84 1.17 25.50
N GLU A 575 3.81 0.42 25.12
CA GLU A 575 2.59 0.32 25.90
C GLU A 575 2.70 -0.62 27.09
N ASP A 576 3.64 -1.57 27.07
CA ASP A 576 3.92 -2.55 28.12
C ASP A 576 5.24 -2.32 28.89
N ASN A 577 6.06 -1.36 28.46
CA ASN A 577 7.32 -0.91 29.08
C ASN A 577 8.45 -1.94 29.01
N ASP A 578 8.51 -2.74 27.93
CA ASP A 578 9.58 -3.71 27.71
C ASP A 578 10.78 -3.13 26.92
N GLY A 579 10.68 -1.87 26.47
CA GLY A 579 11.68 -1.17 25.68
C GLY A 579 11.62 -1.47 24.17
N VAL A 580 10.58 -2.15 23.70
CA VAL A 580 10.38 -2.55 22.30
C VAL A 580 9.00 -2.08 21.83
N VAL A 581 8.97 -1.27 20.77
CA VAL A 581 7.70 -0.85 20.16
C VAL A 581 7.31 -1.79 19.02
N THR A 582 6.17 -2.46 19.15
CA THR A 582 5.64 -3.48 18.24
C THR A 582 4.69 -2.91 17.18
N TYR A 583 4.34 -3.70 16.16
CA TYR A 583 3.36 -3.29 15.14
C TYR A 583 1.90 -3.21 15.63
N GLU A 584 1.66 -3.38 16.94
CA GLU A 584 0.35 -3.15 17.55
C GLU A 584 0.29 -1.84 18.33
N GLU A 585 1.44 -1.23 18.55
CA GLU A 585 1.62 -0.08 19.41
C GLU A 585 1.82 1.18 18.58
N PHE A 586 0.72 1.91 18.43
CA PHE A 586 0.65 3.17 17.68
C PHE A 586 0.22 4.34 18.57
N GLY A 587 0.32 4.16 19.88
CA GLY A 587 -0.06 5.15 20.88
C GLY A 587 -1.52 5.02 21.33
N LYS A 588 -1.78 5.55 22.54
CA LYS A 588 -3.07 5.41 23.23
C LYS A 588 -4.08 6.51 22.86
N LYS A 589 -3.66 7.53 22.11
CA LYS A 589 -4.49 8.70 21.73
C LYS A 589 -5.36 8.47 20.48
N GLY A 590 -5.12 7.40 19.75
CA GLY A 590 -5.92 7.08 18.57
C GLY A 590 -5.56 7.85 17.30
N SER A 591 -4.31 8.32 17.15
CA SER A 591 -3.86 9.16 16.03
C SER A 591 -4.04 8.54 14.64
N THR A 592 -3.93 7.22 14.49
CA THR A 592 -4.14 6.52 13.20
C THR A 592 -5.59 6.60 12.73
N THR A 593 -6.56 6.39 13.63
CA THR A 593 -8.00 6.53 13.33
C THR A 593 -8.32 7.92 12.82
N TYR A 594 -7.81 8.95 13.49
CA TYR A 594 -7.99 10.34 13.08
C TYR A 594 -7.39 10.62 11.69
N THR A 595 -6.16 10.17 11.45
CA THR A 595 -5.48 10.33 10.14
C THR A 595 -6.27 9.67 9.01
N LEU A 596 -6.77 8.44 9.23
CA LEU A 596 -7.56 7.72 8.22
C LEU A 596 -8.91 8.38 7.94
N HIS A 597 -9.52 9.01 8.94
CA HIS A 597 -10.75 9.78 8.76
C HIS A 597 -10.53 11.00 7.85
N LEU A 598 -9.45 11.76 8.07
CA LEU A 598 -9.07 12.88 7.19
C LEU A 598 -8.73 12.38 5.77
N ALA A 599 -7.96 11.29 5.67
CA ALA A 599 -7.63 10.69 4.37
C ALA A 599 -8.88 10.20 3.61
N ALA A 600 -9.90 9.69 4.30
CA ALA A 600 -11.19 9.35 3.71
C ALA A 600 -11.85 10.57 3.03
N ASN A 601 -11.87 11.73 3.71
CA ASN A 601 -12.42 12.96 3.14
C ASN A 601 -11.64 13.43 1.92
N MET A 602 -10.30 13.38 1.97
CA MET A 602 -9.43 13.72 0.85
C MET A 602 -9.66 12.81 -0.37
N VAL A 603 -9.65 11.49 -0.19
CA VAL A 603 -9.87 10.54 -1.30
C VAL A 603 -11.27 10.69 -1.86
N SER A 604 -12.30 10.81 -1.02
CA SER A 604 -13.68 11.06 -1.48
C SER A 604 -13.77 12.32 -2.34
N SER A 605 -13.10 13.40 -1.93
CA SER A 605 -13.15 14.69 -2.61
C SER A 605 -12.40 14.70 -3.94
N SER A 606 -11.36 13.89 -4.11
CA SER A 606 -10.73 13.68 -5.41
C SER A 606 -11.72 13.18 -6.49
N GLY A 607 -12.75 12.43 -6.07
CA GLY A 607 -13.82 11.95 -6.94
C GLY A 607 -14.91 13.00 -7.21
N LYS A 608 -15.07 14.03 -6.37
CA LYS A 608 -16.15 15.03 -6.44
C LYS A 608 -15.87 16.18 -7.41
N ASP A 609 -14.81 16.95 -7.16
CA ASP A 609 -14.42 18.11 -7.98
C ASP A 609 -12.95 18.49 -7.76
N ARG A 610 -12.39 19.28 -8.67
CA ARG A 610 -10.96 19.65 -8.67
C ARG A 610 -10.59 20.65 -7.58
N LEU A 611 -11.53 21.46 -7.12
CA LEU A 611 -11.27 22.46 -6.08
C LEU A 611 -11.30 21.82 -4.69
N SER A 612 -12.23 20.88 -4.49
CA SER A 612 -12.39 20.16 -3.23
C SER A 612 -11.17 19.33 -2.84
N ILE A 613 -10.45 18.73 -3.79
CA ILE A 613 -9.22 17.97 -3.46
C ILE A 613 -8.11 18.89 -2.92
N LEU A 614 -7.95 20.10 -3.46
CA LEU A 614 -6.97 21.08 -2.96
C LEU A 614 -7.30 21.49 -1.52
N LYS A 615 -8.58 21.75 -1.26
CA LYS A 615 -9.09 22.11 0.06
C LYS A 615 -8.95 20.99 1.08
N GLU A 616 -9.33 19.76 0.74
CA GLU A 616 -9.27 18.64 1.68
C GLU A 616 -7.83 18.14 1.90
N TYR A 617 -6.94 18.24 0.90
CA TYR A 617 -5.51 18.02 1.12
C TYR A 617 -4.94 19.06 2.09
N PHE A 618 -5.27 20.35 1.87
CA PHE A 618 -4.86 21.42 2.78
C PHE A 618 -5.31 21.14 4.20
N LYS A 619 -6.60 20.86 4.41
CA LYS A 619 -7.16 20.57 5.74
C LYS A 619 -6.54 19.35 6.40
N MET A 620 -6.31 18.27 5.65
CA MET A 620 -5.66 17.08 6.19
C MET A 620 -4.26 17.44 6.71
N MET A 621 -3.46 18.12 5.89
CA MET A 621 -2.09 18.48 6.23
C MET A 621 -2.03 19.54 7.33
N SER A 622 -2.88 20.57 7.31
CA SER A 622 -2.95 21.58 8.37
C SER A 622 -3.34 20.92 9.70
N SER A 623 -4.37 20.08 9.71
CA SER A 623 -4.83 19.35 10.90
C SER A 623 -3.74 18.48 11.50
N MET A 624 -2.99 17.76 10.66
CA MET A 624 -1.89 16.90 11.10
C MET A 624 -0.78 17.66 11.84
N TYR A 625 -0.67 18.97 11.69
CA TYR A 625 0.33 19.82 12.36
C TYR A 625 -0.25 20.72 13.44
N ARG A 626 -1.42 21.33 13.22
CA ARG A 626 -2.13 22.12 14.22
C ARG A 626 -2.41 21.32 15.48
N PHE A 627 -2.69 20.02 15.35
CA PHE A 627 -2.99 19.14 16.47
C PHE A 627 -1.77 18.35 16.97
N ARG A 628 -0.53 18.81 16.68
CA ARG A 628 0.69 18.30 17.33
C ARG A 628 0.98 19.00 18.65
N ASP A 629 0.51 20.23 18.80
CA ASP A 629 0.73 21.06 19.97
C ASP A 629 -0.60 21.71 20.37
N LYS A 630 -0.91 21.65 21.67
CA LYS A 630 -2.11 22.27 22.25
C LYS A 630 -2.13 23.78 22.01
N GLN A 631 -0.97 24.42 21.88
CA GLN A 631 -0.85 25.86 21.66
C GLN A 631 -1.20 26.28 20.22
N ASN A 632 -1.19 25.35 19.25
CA ASN A 632 -1.43 25.68 17.84
C ASN A 632 -2.92 25.63 17.44
N ASN A 633 -3.82 25.38 18.40
CA ASN A 633 -5.25 25.29 18.13
C ASN A 633 -6.11 25.66 19.36
N PRO A 634 -7.28 26.27 19.15
CA PRO A 634 -8.14 26.76 20.24
C PRO A 634 -8.76 25.66 21.11
N GLY A 635 -8.87 24.44 20.58
CA GLY A 635 -9.48 23.30 21.28
C GLY A 635 -8.49 22.52 22.15
N ASN A 636 -7.24 22.99 22.29
CA ASN A 636 -6.17 22.33 23.03
C ASN A 636 -5.99 20.85 22.65
N HIS A 637 -6.10 20.52 21.36
CA HIS A 637 -5.89 19.18 20.82
C HIS A 637 -4.38 18.92 20.57
N ASP A 638 -3.93 17.71 20.86
CA ASP A 638 -2.56 17.24 20.66
C ASP A 638 -2.52 15.77 20.18
N ILE A 639 -3.57 15.31 19.49
CA ILE A 639 -3.69 13.92 19.02
C ILE A 639 -2.55 13.52 18.08
N MET A 640 -1.91 14.46 17.41
CA MET A 640 -0.81 14.21 16.47
C MET A 640 0.59 14.38 17.09
N ALA A 641 0.68 14.74 18.38
CA ALA A 641 1.96 15.03 19.04
C ALA A 641 2.96 13.88 18.90
N GLU A 642 2.53 12.66 19.25
CA GLU A 642 3.35 11.44 19.21
C GLU A 642 3.88 11.12 17.80
N ARG A 643 3.10 11.40 16.75
CA ARG A 643 3.50 11.15 15.35
C ARG A 643 4.56 12.13 14.82
N SER A 644 4.76 13.26 15.51
CA SER A 644 5.77 14.24 15.11
C SER A 644 7.19 13.69 15.27
N LEU A 645 7.45 12.86 16.30
CA LEU A 645 8.74 12.22 16.55
C LEU A 645 9.15 11.29 15.40
N ASN A 646 8.23 10.43 14.95
CA ASN A 646 8.50 9.54 13.82
C ASN A 646 8.69 10.31 12.50
N THR A 647 7.99 11.43 12.30
CA THR A 647 8.22 12.32 11.15
C THR A 647 9.63 12.89 11.16
N ALA A 648 10.10 13.36 12.32
CA ALA A 648 11.45 13.88 12.49
C ALA A 648 12.52 12.79 12.23
N LEU A 649 12.30 11.56 12.71
CA LEU A 649 13.19 10.41 12.46
C LEU A 649 13.33 10.08 10.97
N SER A 650 12.22 10.08 10.23
CA SER A 650 12.26 9.85 8.79
C SER A 650 13.04 10.92 8.05
N ILE A 651 12.84 12.19 8.42
CA ILE A 651 13.61 13.32 7.85
C ILE A 651 15.09 13.18 8.20
N ALA A 652 15.42 12.84 9.45
CA ALA A 652 16.81 12.64 9.89
C ALA A 652 17.53 11.60 9.05
N LEU A 653 16.88 10.44 8.86
CA LEU A 653 17.39 9.37 8.01
C LEU A 653 17.55 9.83 6.55
N GLY A 654 16.57 10.55 6.01
CA GLY A 654 16.60 11.08 4.65
C GLY A 654 17.76 12.05 4.43
N ILE A 655 17.88 13.08 5.27
CA ILE A 655 18.89 14.13 5.08
C ILE A 655 20.31 13.68 5.45
N SER A 656 20.45 12.67 6.32
CA SER A 656 21.76 12.04 6.58
C SER A 656 22.39 11.42 5.32
N ARG A 657 21.56 11.01 4.36
CA ARG A 657 21.97 10.33 3.11
C ARG A 657 22.20 11.28 1.94
N LEU A 658 22.08 12.59 2.13
CA LEU A 658 22.40 13.57 1.09
C LEU A 658 23.85 13.41 0.63
N ALA A 659 24.12 13.66 -0.65
CA ALA A 659 25.46 13.50 -1.23
C ALA A 659 26.45 14.63 -0.87
N ILE A 660 26.03 15.58 -0.04
CA ILE A 660 26.77 16.80 0.32
C ILE A 660 26.78 16.97 1.85
N ASP A 661 27.84 17.57 2.38
CA ASP A 661 27.90 17.99 3.78
C ASP A 661 27.24 19.37 3.90
N ILE A 662 26.31 19.52 4.83
CA ILE A 662 25.59 20.76 5.10
C ILE A 662 25.74 21.11 6.58
N PRO A 663 26.26 22.31 6.93
CA PRO A 663 26.27 22.78 8.30
C PRO A 663 24.84 22.93 8.84
N ASP A 664 24.60 22.48 10.07
CA ASP A 664 23.34 22.68 10.76
C ASP A 664 23.20 24.16 11.18
N PRO A 665 22.23 24.91 10.63
CA PRO A 665 22.09 26.33 10.94
C PRO A 665 21.49 26.58 12.33
N LEU A 666 20.87 25.57 12.96
CA LEU A 666 20.20 25.68 14.26
C LEU A 666 21.08 25.15 15.41
N THR A 667 22.12 24.38 15.09
CA THR A 667 22.99 23.72 16.08
C THR A 667 24.46 23.88 15.69
N PRO A 668 25.17 24.87 16.28
CA PRO A 668 26.53 25.20 15.90
C PRO A 668 27.50 24.00 16.01
N GLY A 669 28.24 23.75 14.93
CA GLY A 669 29.25 22.68 14.88
C GLY A 669 28.72 21.30 14.48
N VAL A 670 27.40 21.13 14.33
CA VAL A 670 26.80 19.94 13.75
C VAL A 670 26.82 20.07 12.22
N ILE A 671 27.10 18.97 11.52
CA ILE A 671 27.07 18.86 10.06
C ILE A 671 26.29 17.59 9.73
N TYR A 672 25.44 17.65 8.71
CA TYR A 672 24.68 16.50 8.23
C TYR A 672 24.90 16.25 6.74
N GLY A 673 24.50 15.06 6.28
CA GLY A 673 24.76 14.54 4.94
C GLY A 673 26.01 13.65 4.87
N LYS A 674 26.16 12.89 3.78
CA LYS A 674 27.20 11.88 3.55
C LYS A 674 27.36 10.88 4.71
N GLY A 675 26.25 10.46 5.31
CA GLY A 675 26.21 9.57 6.45
C GLY A 675 26.36 10.27 7.80
N LYS A 676 26.40 11.61 7.85
CA LYS A 676 26.31 12.37 9.09
C LYS A 676 24.86 12.75 9.35
N TRP A 677 24.40 12.59 10.59
CA TRP A 677 23.03 12.85 10.98
C TRP A 677 22.85 14.28 11.48
N PRO A 678 21.67 14.87 11.25
CA PRO A 678 21.33 16.22 11.70
C PRO A 678 21.11 16.31 13.21
N SER A 679 20.98 17.54 13.72
CA SER A 679 20.36 17.76 15.03
C SER A 679 18.85 17.51 14.97
N PHE A 680 18.21 17.35 16.12
CA PHE A 680 16.76 17.19 16.13
C PHE A 680 16.02 18.46 15.72
N LYS A 681 16.55 19.63 16.10
CA LYS A 681 15.95 20.93 15.78
C LYS A 681 15.83 21.16 14.27
N ILE A 682 16.86 20.82 13.49
CA ILE A 682 16.78 20.98 12.03
C ILE A 682 15.79 20.00 11.41
N THR A 683 15.63 18.79 11.98
CA THR A 683 14.64 17.84 11.48
C THR A 683 13.21 18.33 11.69
N GLN A 684 12.91 18.94 12.84
CA GLN A 684 11.61 19.56 13.11
C GLN A 684 11.37 20.77 12.22
N TYR A 685 12.39 21.61 12.01
CA TYR A 685 12.33 22.76 11.11
C TYR A 685 12.01 22.33 9.67
N VAL A 686 12.72 21.32 9.15
CA VAL A 686 12.47 20.76 7.82
C VAL A 686 11.09 20.09 7.74
N ALA A 687 10.61 19.44 8.80
CA ALA A 687 9.27 18.84 8.81
C ALA A 687 8.18 19.89 8.58
N THR A 688 8.22 20.99 9.34
CA THR A 688 7.26 22.08 9.22
C THR A 688 7.44 22.85 7.91
N GLY A 689 8.67 23.03 7.44
CA GLY A 689 8.93 23.60 6.12
C GLY A 689 8.37 22.77 4.98
N ASN A 690 8.54 21.44 5.03
CA ASN A 690 7.97 20.51 4.04
C ASN A 690 6.44 20.54 4.01
N LEU A 691 5.78 20.75 5.15
CA LEU A 691 4.33 20.98 5.19
C LEU A 691 3.95 22.24 4.42
N ILE A 692 4.58 23.37 4.77
CA ILE A 692 4.18 24.69 4.27
C ILE A 692 4.52 24.81 2.79
N TYR A 693 5.72 24.39 2.41
CA TYR A 693 6.33 24.64 1.10
C TYR A 693 6.58 23.41 0.25
N GLY A 694 6.44 22.19 0.78
CA GLY A 694 6.70 20.95 0.03
C GLY A 694 8.14 20.48 0.13
N TYR A 695 8.42 19.32 -0.49
CA TYR A 695 9.65 18.55 -0.28
C TYR A 695 10.95 19.20 -0.78
N GLU A 696 10.87 20.29 -1.54
CA GLU A 696 12.04 21.05 -2.01
C GLU A 696 12.49 22.14 -1.02
N PHE A 697 11.80 22.27 0.12
CA PHE A 697 12.21 23.15 1.21
C PHE A 697 13.62 22.79 1.72
N PRO A 698 14.50 23.78 2.03
CA PRO A 698 14.27 25.22 2.05
C PRO A 698 14.62 25.97 0.76
N PHE A 699 14.84 25.27 -0.35
CA PHE A 699 15.39 25.88 -1.57
C PHE A 699 14.31 26.39 -2.53
N SER A 700 13.18 25.68 -2.62
CA SER A 700 12.05 26.06 -3.49
C SER A 700 10.73 25.56 -2.91
N ILE A 701 9.62 25.97 -3.53
CA ILE A 701 8.28 25.54 -3.16
C ILE A 701 7.83 24.45 -4.14
N ALA A 702 7.42 23.31 -3.61
CA ALA A 702 6.89 22.19 -4.37
C ALA A 702 5.39 21.96 -4.09
N PHE A 703 4.69 21.46 -5.10
CA PHE A 703 3.34 20.93 -4.96
C PHE A 703 3.40 19.39 -4.78
N PRO A 704 2.57 18.80 -3.91
CA PRO A 704 1.58 19.43 -3.03
C PRO A 704 2.18 19.97 -1.70
N SER A 705 1.66 21.11 -1.23
CA SER A 705 2.01 21.77 0.05
C SER A 705 0.88 22.71 0.50
N LEU A 706 0.89 23.23 1.74
CA LEU A 706 -0.15 24.18 2.17
C LEU A 706 -0.19 25.41 1.24
N TYR A 707 0.98 25.98 0.95
CA TYR A 707 1.10 27.12 0.05
C TYR A 707 0.68 26.78 -1.39
N GLY A 708 1.18 25.66 -1.93
CA GLY A 708 0.86 25.24 -3.29
C GLY A 708 -0.63 24.98 -3.51
N ASN A 709 -1.31 24.34 -2.54
CA ASN A 709 -2.75 24.08 -2.63
C ASN A 709 -3.58 25.36 -2.53
N ALA A 710 -3.24 26.28 -1.62
CA ALA A 710 -3.92 27.56 -1.51
C ALA A 710 -3.73 28.41 -2.77
N LEU A 711 -2.50 28.47 -3.31
CA LEU A 711 -2.21 29.17 -4.56
C LEU A 711 -3.03 28.61 -5.72
N PHE A 712 -3.00 27.30 -5.94
CA PHE A 712 -3.71 26.71 -7.08
C PHE A 712 -5.22 26.89 -6.98
N TYR A 713 -5.78 26.87 -5.77
CA TYR A 713 -7.19 27.18 -5.57
C TYR A 713 -7.51 28.64 -5.91
N ALA A 714 -6.71 29.59 -5.41
CA ALA A 714 -6.88 31.00 -5.71
C ALA A 714 -6.74 31.25 -7.22
N ASP A 715 -5.77 30.63 -7.89
CA ASP A 715 -5.54 30.80 -9.31
C ASP A 715 -6.69 30.23 -10.16
N LEU A 716 -7.19 29.04 -9.84
CA LEU A 716 -8.34 28.44 -10.52
C LEU A 716 -9.63 29.25 -10.34
N THR A 717 -9.81 29.90 -9.19
CA THR A 717 -11.06 30.62 -8.85
C THR A 717 -11.02 32.11 -9.24
N GLN A 718 -9.84 32.73 -9.28
CA GLN A 718 -9.69 34.19 -9.43
C GLN A 718 -8.98 34.59 -10.73
N ASN A 719 -8.17 33.70 -11.31
CA ASN A 719 -7.28 34.04 -12.43
C ASN A 719 -7.38 33.04 -13.60
N GLY A 720 -8.37 32.14 -13.57
CA GLY A 720 -8.66 31.21 -14.66
C GLY A 720 -7.64 30.09 -14.83
N GLY A 721 -6.82 29.80 -13.82
CA GLY A 721 -5.87 28.67 -13.87
C GLY A 721 -4.60 28.95 -14.70
N GLN A 722 -4.02 30.15 -14.64
CA GLN A 722 -2.80 30.46 -15.40
C GLN A 722 -1.53 29.80 -14.85
N TYR A 723 -1.53 29.48 -13.55
CA TYR A 723 -0.46 28.78 -12.84
C TYR A 723 -0.86 27.33 -12.52
N ALA A 724 -2.12 27.11 -12.14
CA ALA A 724 -2.67 25.79 -11.95
C ALA A 724 -3.13 25.23 -13.30
N ASP A 725 -2.33 24.37 -13.90
CA ASP A 725 -2.73 23.67 -15.11
C ASP A 725 -3.96 22.77 -14.80
N PRO A 726 -5.07 22.93 -15.54
CA PRO A 726 -6.27 22.11 -15.35
C PRO A 726 -6.09 20.62 -15.70
N ILE A 727 -4.95 20.22 -16.25
CA ILE A 727 -4.70 18.89 -16.82
C ILE A 727 -3.50 18.24 -16.10
N GLN A 728 -2.34 18.89 -16.00
CA GLN A 728 -1.19 18.43 -15.20
C GLN A 728 -0.44 19.60 -14.55
N PRO A 729 -0.31 19.67 -13.21
CA PRO A 729 0.35 20.80 -12.56
C PRO A 729 1.81 20.94 -13.03
N ASP A 730 2.13 22.07 -13.65
CA ASP A 730 3.52 22.47 -13.90
C ASP A 730 4.23 22.58 -12.53
N LEU A 731 5.21 21.72 -12.29
CA LEU A 731 5.96 21.66 -11.03
C LEU A 731 6.68 22.99 -10.74
N GLN A 732 6.92 23.82 -11.75
CA GLN A 732 7.53 25.14 -11.60
C GLN A 732 6.50 26.27 -11.43
N ALA A 733 5.20 26.00 -11.60
CA ALA A 733 4.17 27.03 -11.58
C ALA A 733 4.13 27.82 -10.27
N VAL A 734 4.31 27.14 -9.14
CA VAL A 734 4.31 27.79 -7.83
C VAL A 734 5.48 28.78 -7.71
N ASN A 735 6.68 28.34 -8.11
CA ASN A 735 7.88 29.20 -8.10
C ASN A 735 7.79 30.33 -9.13
N LYS A 736 7.15 30.08 -10.28
CA LYS A 736 6.89 31.09 -11.30
C LYS A 736 5.98 32.20 -10.77
N TYR A 737 4.85 31.84 -10.14
CA TYR A 737 3.96 32.81 -9.48
C TYR A 737 4.71 33.69 -8.49
N VAL A 738 5.51 33.07 -7.61
CA VAL A 738 6.32 33.80 -6.61
C VAL A 738 7.29 34.77 -7.29
N SER A 739 7.97 34.35 -8.35
CA SER A 739 8.84 35.21 -9.16
C SER A 739 8.09 36.40 -9.77
N ASP A 740 6.97 36.15 -10.44
CA ASP A 740 6.23 37.16 -11.19
C ASP A 740 5.66 38.24 -10.24
N VAL A 741 5.14 37.84 -9.08
CA VAL A 741 4.70 38.77 -8.02
C VAL A 741 5.87 39.55 -7.45
N THR A 742 6.99 38.89 -7.14
CA THR A 742 8.17 39.54 -6.53
C THR A 742 8.80 40.56 -7.46
N LYS A 743 8.77 40.32 -8.78
CA LYS A 743 9.23 41.27 -9.82
C LYS A 743 8.21 42.37 -10.12
N GLY A 744 7.00 42.30 -9.57
CA GLY A 744 5.91 43.24 -9.85
C GLY A 744 5.31 43.09 -11.25
N GLU A 745 5.52 41.95 -11.91
CA GLU A 745 4.95 41.63 -13.22
C GLU A 745 3.43 41.39 -13.13
N ILE A 746 2.99 40.85 -11.98
CA ILE A 746 1.57 40.67 -11.64
C ILE A 746 1.27 41.17 -10.23
N LYS A 747 -0.02 41.38 -9.93
CA LYS A 747 -0.48 41.59 -8.55
C LYS A 747 -0.65 40.24 -7.84
N PRO A 748 -0.42 40.16 -6.51
CA PRO A 748 -0.74 38.97 -5.75
C PRO A 748 -2.23 38.59 -5.89
N LEU A 749 -2.51 37.30 -6.00
CA LEU A 749 -3.86 36.74 -5.91
C LEU A 749 -4.42 36.95 -4.50
N ASP A 750 -5.74 36.95 -4.34
CA ASP A 750 -6.42 37.15 -3.06
C ASP A 750 -6.47 35.85 -2.25
N PHE A 751 -5.34 35.54 -1.62
CA PHE A 751 -5.25 34.57 -0.54
C PHE A 751 -4.17 34.98 0.48
N VAL A 752 -4.33 34.53 1.72
CA VAL A 752 -3.34 34.70 2.79
C VAL A 752 -3.16 33.36 3.50
N LEU A 753 -1.93 32.86 3.56
CA LEU A 753 -1.55 31.71 4.37
C LEU A 753 -0.86 32.21 5.65
N TYR A 754 -1.35 31.72 6.80
CA TYR A 754 -0.84 32.11 8.11
C TYR A 754 0.22 31.12 8.60
N VAL A 755 1.42 31.62 8.87
CA VAL A 755 2.60 30.80 9.22
C VAL A 755 3.35 31.35 10.43
N PRO A 756 4.15 30.51 11.12
CA PRO A 756 5.08 31.00 12.14
C PRO A 756 6.15 31.93 11.55
N SER A 757 6.71 32.79 12.41
CA SER A 757 7.65 33.85 12.02
C SER A 757 8.89 33.36 11.25
N GLU A 758 9.42 32.22 11.67
CA GLU A 758 10.61 31.55 11.16
C GLU A 758 10.41 30.94 9.76
N PHE A 759 9.16 30.83 9.30
CA PHE A 759 8.81 30.36 7.96
C PHE A 759 8.36 31.50 7.04
N SER A 760 8.46 32.77 7.44
CA SER A 760 8.02 33.91 6.62
C SER A 760 8.90 34.19 5.38
N THR A 761 10.06 33.55 5.30
CA THR A 761 10.99 33.66 4.17
C THR A 761 11.49 32.30 3.73
N LEU A 762 11.82 32.17 2.45
CA LEU A 762 12.41 30.98 1.84
C LEU A 762 13.74 31.38 1.20
N ALA A 763 14.84 30.74 1.60
CA ALA A 763 16.20 31.13 1.18
C ALA A 763 16.50 32.64 1.34
N GLY A 764 15.93 33.29 2.35
CA GLY A 764 16.08 34.73 2.61
C GLY A 764 15.18 35.65 1.76
N VAL A 765 14.33 35.09 0.88
CA VAL A 765 13.37 35.84 0.06
C VAL A 765 11.99 35.80 0.72
N LYS A 766 11.31 36.95 0.78
CA LYS A 766 9.93 37.02 1.26
C LYS A 766 9.01 36.34 0.26
N VAL A 767 8.25 35.36 0.72
CA VAL A 767 7.23 34.70 -0.10
C VAL A 767 5.95 35.57 -0.07
N PRO A 768 5.31 35.84 -1.22
CA PRO A 768 4.06 36.60 -1.27
C PRO A 768 2.91 35.84 -0.57
N ASN A 769 1.82 36.54 -0.26
CA ASN A 769 0.60 35.93 0.31
C ASN A 769 0.77 35.24 1.67
N LEU A 770 1.78 35.63 2.45
CA LEU A 770 1.99 35.13 3.82
C LEU A 770 1.72 36.21 4.86
N GLU A 771 1.12 35.79 5.97
CA GLU A 771 1.03 36.56 7.21
C GLU A 771 1.65 35.77 8.37
N ILE A 772 2.51 36.44 9.14
CA ILE A 772 3.09 35.88 10.36
C ILE A 772 2.04 35.93 11.45
N THR A 773 1.85 34.83 12.18
CA THR A 773 0.94 34.82 13.33
C THR A 773 1.44 33.90 14.43
N ASP A 774 1.08 34.23 15.66
CA ASP A 774 1.14 33.39 16.86
C ASP A 774 -0.28 33.05 17.40
N ASP A 775 -1.34 33.49 16.70
CA ASP A 775 -2.73 33.24 17.09
C ASP A 775 -3.11 31.78 16.80
N PRO A 776 -3.46 30.97 17.82
CA PRO A 776 -3.88 29.58 17.66
C PRO A 776 -5.09 29.40 16.73
N MET A 777 -5.93 30.44 16.57
CA MET A 777 -7.07 30.42 15.65
C MET A 777 -6.64 30.48 14.18
N ARG A 778 -5.50 31.12 13.89
CA ARG A 778 -5.01 31.40 12.53
C ARG A 778 -3.84 30.53 12.11
N MET A 779 -3.08 29.97 13.06
CA MET A 779 -1.91 29.15 12.75
C MET A 779 -2.24 28.04 11.72
N PHE A 780 -1.50 28.00 10.61
CA PHE A 780 -1.67 27.05 9.50
C PHE A 780 -3.06 27.07 8.83
N THR A 781 -3.77 28.20 8.86
CA THR A 781 -5.00 28.41 8.09
C THR A 781 -4.71 29.21 6.82
N ALA A 782 -5.63 29.14 5.85
CA ALA A 782 -5.62 30.01 4.68
C ALA A 782 -6.95 30.77 4.57
N SER A 783 -6.90 32.04 4.21
CA SER A 783 -8.09 32.86 3.92
C SER A 783 -8.11 33.30 2.47
N PHE A 784 -9.29 33.35 1.87
CA PHE A 784 -9.54 33.76 0.49
C PHE A 784 -10.66 34.81 0.45
N GLN A 785 -10.79 35.52 -0.66
CA GLN A 785 -11.92 36.45 -0.91
C GLN A 785 -12.07 37.48 0.22
N ASN A 786 -10.98 38.17 0.59
CA ASN A 786 -10.95 39.09 1.72
C ASN A 786 -11.45 38.50 3.06
N SER A 787 -11.17 37.22 3.33
CA SER A 787 -11.59 36.46 4.51
C SER A 787 -13.05 35.98 4.54
N GLU A 788 -13.74 35.96 3.39
CA GLU A 788 -15.07 35.32 3.28
C GLU A 788 -15.00 33.79 3.33
N GLU A 789 -13.89 33.20 2.85
CA GLU A 789 -13.63 31.76 2.96
C GLU A 789 -12.35 31.49 3.75
N ILE A 790 -12.43 30.60 4.75
CA ILE A 790 -11.31 30.17 5.59
C ILE A 790 -11.15 28.66 5.50
N TRP A 791 -9.93 28.20 5.27
CA TRP A 791 -9.52 26.81 5.33
C TRP A 791 -8.70 26.60 6.60
N SER A 792 -9.10 25.63 7.43
CA SER A 792 -8.57 25.46 8.79
C SER A 792 -8.31 24.02 9.15
#